data_AF-A0A1G9CDQ8-F1
#
_entry.id   AF-A0A1G9CDQ8-F1
#
_cell.length_a   1.000
_cell.length_b   1.000
_cell.length_c   1.000
_cell.angle_alpha   90.00
_cell.angle_beta   90.00
_cell.angle_gamma   90.00
#
_symmetry.space_group_name_H-M   'P 1'
#
loop_
_entity.id
_entity.type
_entity.pdbx_description
1 polymer ?
#
loop_
_entity_poly.entity_id
_entity_poly.type
_entity_poly.pdbx_seq_one_letter_code
_entity_poly.pdbx_strand_id
1 'polypeptide(L)'
;MRPGSRREVALCAVLVLIALGWILTGLRADSGELHEAPVVLVGPDVVTAPLVKQASAVPGRPFSAGAVEDPAEAAELLASGDVVAVLELDLSGTQDQLRLATAHRPALARAIRAEVARIEKTRGRSVALVSSSADRHEARSFSPITFATALAGFLLVCVVSLVWGPLARTLPRLLARLTALAALAVGAGVLGWLLAGSVPVGLVLAATVVAAGALTFACEIVGGLPGLLFAAALILAGPLPLVLAGDRLLLSEPWSTGAGWTIAGAAEALLWAASGAGRDGIVQPIVTIAGSALLGLVVLVATRWLVRGLAAPEDAQVSVGGWRRALGLVLVSATCLTVLATALTSALHGEAVPRPLASLASTTQCVPSGPVEDVDDLNRITRLRAEPALQGGDVGVSATLGDGRSIWMFGDTLRDKKLPGAGFVRNSMLLVEPDCLQVVLPESGGAVIPDREDGVGYWPMSVTSLDKPGYALVVVAAQRVRTTDSDDVFGFEALGPAIAQFVVPDGGVPQLIAVTDIGADDADTRRPMWGAAAAVSGEWLYLYGTAREPDPELGTGFALHVARVAPDHVADPDRWTYWDGTAWTKRAAASAELIPATDGVSQTLSVFERDGRWYAFSKSNEFLGDDLVFWTSSSPTGPFRAQPPVGTLPSGVARGELRYMPLAHPDILEQPGSVIVSYSRNSTDLGAVLRDPLLYRPKFIRVDLPGR
;
A
#
# COMPACT_ATOMS: atom_id res chain seq x y z
N MET A 1 -55.27 -3.47 35.41
CA MET A 1 -53.84 -3.14 35.20
C MET A 1 -53.67 -1.69 35.60
N ARG A 2 -52.97 -1.38 36.70
CA ARG A 2 -52.61 0.01 37.03
C ARG A 2 -51.48 0.44 36.06
N PRO A 3 -51.64 1.53 35.30
CA PRO A 3 -50.56 2.03 34.45
C PRO A 3 -49.45 2.63 35.33
N GLY A 4 -48.20 2.30 35.01
CA GLY A 4 -47.02 3.01 35.54
C GLY A 4 -46.55 2.52 36.90
N SER A 5 -45.97 1.31 36.95
CA SER A 5 -45.03 1.05 38.04
C SER A 5 -43.80 1.95 37.88
N ARG A 6 -43.22 2.50 38.97
CA ARG A 6 -41.99 3.33 38.90
C ARG A 6 -40.87 2.67 38.08
N ARG A 7 -40.85 1.33 38.04
CA ARG A 7 -39.91 0.51 37.26
C ARG A 7 -40.17 0.56 35.75
N GLU A 8 -41.42 0.54 35.31
CA GLU A 8 -41.76 0.68 33.88
C GLU A 8 -41.42 2.08 33.37
N VAL A 9 -41.72 3.12 34.16
CA VAL A 9 -41.37 4.51 33.81
C VAL A 9 -39.85 4.68 33.74
N ALA A 10 -39.10 4.10 34.68
CA ALA A 10 -37.64 4.11 34.65
C ALA A 10 -37.07 3.37 33.42
N LEU A 11 -37.63 2.21 33.07
CA LEU A 11 -37.21 1.44 31.89
C LEU A 11 -37.49 2.19 30.59
N CYS A 12 -38.67 2.81 30.46
CA CYS A 12 -39.00 3.66 29.31
C CYS A 12 -38.03 4.85 29.20
N ALA A 13 -37.72 5.51 30.31
CA ALA A 13 -36.77 6.63 30.33
C ALA A 13 -35.36 6.19 29.90
N VAL A 14 -34.88 5.03 30.38
CA VAL A 14 -33.58 4.47 29.97
C VAL A 14 -33.56 4.15 28.47
N LEU A 15 -34.59 3.52 27.93
CA LEU A 15 -34.66 3.21 26.49
C LEU A 15 -34.66 4.47 25.62
N VAL A 16 -35.38 5.51 26.04
CA VAL A 16 -35.37 6.81 25.35
C VAL A 16 -33.99 7.47 25.41
N LEU A 17 -33.31 7.42 26.57
CA LEU A 17 -31.95 7.95 26.71
C LEU A 17 -30.93 7.17 25.88
N ILE A 18 -31.06 5.84 25.78
CA ILE A 18 -30.21 5.00 24.90
C ILE A 18 -30.46 5.37 23.44
N ALA A 19 -31.72 5.48 23.02
CA ALA A 19 -32.06 5.88 21.65
C ALA A 19 -31.54 7.30 21.32
N LEU A 20 -31.68 8.24 22.26
CA LEU A 20 -31.16 9.60 22.10
C LEU A 20 -29.62 9.60 22.04
N GLY A 21 -28.97 8.82 22.90
CA GLY A 21 -27.52 8.64 22.89
C GLY A 21 -27.01 8.03 21.59
N TRP A 22 -27.70 7.01 21.06
CA TRP A 22 -27.42 6.39 19.77
C TRP A 22 -27.53 7.40 18.62
N ILE A 23 -28.62 8.18 18.58
CA ILE A 23 -28.82 9.23 17.58
C ILE A 23 -27.72 10.29 17.69
N LEU A 24 -27.41 10.76 18.91
CA LEU A 24 -26.46 11.85 19.12
C LEU A 24 -25.01 11.45 18.83
N THR A 25 -24.67 10.18 19.07
CA THR A 25 -23.34 9.63 18.75
C THR A 25 -23.22 9.27 17.27
N GLY A 26 -24.27 8.72 16.66
CA GLY A 26 -24.34 8.49 15.22
C GLY A 26 -24.31 9.78 14.40
N LEU A 27 -24.96 10.85 14.86
CA LEU A 27 -24.87 12.19 14.26
C LEU A 27 -23.46 12.80 14.32
N ARG A 28 -22.67 12.43 15.33
CA ARG A 28 -21.26 12.86 15.42
C ARG A 28 -20.33 11.98 14.58
N ALA A 29 -20.76 10.76 14.24
CA ALA A 29 -20.05 9.83 13.39
C ALA A 29 -20.25 10.10 11.89
N ASP A 30 -21.23 10.94 11.54
CA ASP A 30 -21.37 11.54 10.22
C ASP A 30 -20.27 12.61 10.02
N SER A 31 -19.08 12.17 9.62
CA SER A 31 -17.96 13.06 9.29
C SER A 31 -17.95 13.50 7.82
N GLY A 32 -18.75 12.84 6.96
CA GLY A 32 -18.67 12.97 5.51
C GLY A 32 -17.37 12.42 4.90
N GLU A 33 -16.54 11.74 5.71
CA GLU A 33 -15.28 11.13 5.29
C GLU A 33 -15.51 9.68 4.81
N LEU A 34 -14.71 9.26 3.83
CA LEU A 34 -14.76 7.90 3.30
C LEU A 34 -14.10 6.92 4.27
N HIS A 35 -14.62 5.70 4.29
CA HIS A 35 -14.08 4.59 5.06
C HIS A 35 -14.09 3.33 4.18
N GLU A 36 -12.90 2.82 3.87
CA GLU A 36 -12.60 1.59 3.13
C GLU A 36 -13.36 1.44 1.79
N ALA A 37 -13.59 2.54 1.07
CA ALA A 37 -14.29 2.47 -0.21
C ALA A 37 -13.47 1.66 -1.24
N PRO A 38 -14.02 0.60 -1.86
CA PRO A 38 -13.28 -0.26 -2.76
C PRO A 38 -12.98 0.47 -4.08
N VAL A 39 -11.70 0.64 -4.41
CA VAL A 39 -11.24 1.34 -5.62
C VAL A 39 -10.21 0.49 -6.33
N VAL A 40 -10.26 0.45 -7.66
CA VAL A 40 -9.25 -0.23 -8.47
C VAL A 40 -8.45 0.78 -9.30
N LEU A 41 -7.13 0.63 -9.24
CA LEU A 41 -6.17 1.34 -10.07
C LEU A 41 -5.90 0.52 -11.32
N VAL A 42 -6.02 1.14 -12.49
CA VAL A 42 -5.72 0.49 -13.77
C VAL A 42 -4.37 0.97 -14.26
N GLY A 43 -3.47 0.02 -14.44
CA GLY A 43 -2.10 0.25 -14.87
C GLY A 43 -1.18 -0.91 -14.47
N PRO A 44 0.09 -0.88 -14.92
CA PRO A 44 1.05 -1.96 -14.67
C PRO A 44 1.27 -2.20 -13.18
N ASP A 45 1.40 -3.46 -12.76
CA ASP A 45 1.55 -3.85 -11.34
C ASP A 45 2.71 -3.14 -10.63
N VAL A 46 3.81 -2.87 -11.34
CA VAL A 46 4.96 -2.15 -10.80
C VAL A 46 4.64 -0.70 -10.40
N VAL A 47 3.61 -0.09 -11.00
CA VAL A 47 3.13 1.26 -10.69
C VAL A 47 1.95 1.20 -9.72
N THR A 48 1.01 0.29 -9.97
CA THR A 48 -0.24 0.22 -9.21
C THR A 48 -0.06 -0.45 -7.85
N ALA A 49 0.81 -1.46 -7.68
CA ALA A 49 1.06 -2.09 -6.37
C ALA A 49 1.55 -1.11 -5.29
N PRO A 50 2.55 -0.24 -5.54
CA PRO A 50 2.93 0.79 -4.55
C PRO A 50 1.82 1.82 -4.32
N LEU A 51 1.07 2.21 -5.36
CA LEU A 51 -0.04 3.16 -5.24
C LEU A 51 -1.23 2.59 -4.46
N VAL A 52 -1.54 1.31 -4.63
CA VAL A 52 -2.53 0.56 -3.83
C VAL A 52 -2.14 0.58 -2.37
N LYS A 53 -0.87 0.29 -2.07
CA LYS A 53 -0.33 0.32 -0.71
C LYS A 53 -0.43 1.71 -0.09
N GLN A 54 -0.17 2.76 -0.86
CA GLN A 54 -0.30 4.15 -0.40
C GLN A 54 -1.75 4.62 -0.22
N ALA A 55 -2.63 4.30 -1.15
CA ALA A 55 -4.05 4.63 -1.09
C ALA A 55 -4.70 4.01 0.15
N SER A 56 -4.30 2.77 0.47
CA SER A 56 -4.71 2.06 1.68
C SER A 56 -4.08 2.62 2.97
N ALA A 57 -3.06 3.49 2.86
CA ALA A 57 -2.31 4.09 3.96
C ALA A 57 -2.64 5.59 4.21
N VAL A 58 -3.69 6.12 3.59
CA VAL A 58 -4.21 7.46 3.88
C VAL A 58 -4.88 7.47 5.27
N PRO A 59 -4.63 8.46 6.15
CA PRO A 59 -5.26 8.52 7.48
C PRO A 59 -6.78 8.51 7.35
N GLY A 60 -7.46 7.72 8.19
CA GLY A 60 -8.90 7.45 8.06
C GLY A 60 -9.26 6.29 7.11
N ARG A 61 -8.27 5.72 6.41
CA ARG A 61 -8.42 4.61 5.44
C ARG A 61 -9.60 4.83 4.49
N PRO A 62 -9.63 5.94 3.72
CA PRO A 62 -10.75 6.26 2.84
C PRO A 62 -11.00 5.23 1.74
N PHE A 63 -9.95 4.51 1.32
CA PHE A 63 -10.03 3.54 0.23
C PHE A 63 -9.48 2.17 0.63
N SER A 64 -10.14 1.12 0.13
CA SER A 64 -9.60 -0.23 0.00
C SER A 64 -9.17 -0.40 -1.45
N ALA A 65 -7.89 -0.21 -1.73
CA ALA A 65 -7.40 -0.15 -3.11
C ALA A 65 -6.99 -1.54 -3.63
N GLY A 66 -7.28 -1.81 -4.89
CA GLY A 66 -6.78 -2.95 -5.67
C GLY A 66 -6.17 -2.46 -6.99
N ALA A 67 -5.52 -3.36 -7.72
CA ALA A 67 -4.90 -3.06 -9.00
C ALA A 67 -5.31 -4.11 -10.04
N VAL A 68 -5.50 -3.68 -11.28
CA VAL A 68 -5.65 -4.56 -12.44
C VAL A 68 -4.89 -3.96 -13.61
N GLU A 69 -4.33 -4.81 -14.46
CA GLU A 69 -3.61 -4.36 -15.65
C GLU A 69 -4.55 -4.03 -16.82
N ASP A 70 -5.68 -4.75 -16.93
CA ASP A 70 -6.64 -4.60 -18.04
C ASP A 70 -7.79 -3.64 -17.69
N PRO A 71 -7.97 -2.53 -18.44
CA PRO A 71 -9.12 -1.65 -18.30
C PRO A 71 -10.49 -2.34 -18.49
N ALA A 72 -10.55 -3.43 -19.26
CA ALA A 72 -11.80 -4.18 -19.46
C ALA A 72 -12.22 -4.94 -18.19
N GLU A 73 -11.26 -5.55 -17.49
CA GLU A 73 -11.48 -6.19 -16.19
C GLU A 73 -11.94 -5.17 -15.14
N ALA A 74 -11.29 -4.00 -15.11
CA ALA A 74 -11.71 -2.90 -14.24
C ALA A 74 -13.15 -2.43 -14.51
N ALA A 75 -13.55 -2.37 -15.77
CA ALA A 75 -14.91 -2.01 -16.17
C ALA A 75 -15.93 -3.08 -15.75
N GLU A 76 -15.56 -4.36 -15.78
CA GLU A 76 -16.41 -5.46 -15.29
C GLU A 76 -16.59 -5.40 -13.76
N LEU A 77 -15.51 -5.18 -13.01
CA LEU A 77 -15.56 -4.98 -11.55
C LEU A 77 -16.41 -3.76 -11.15
N LEU A 78 -16.35 -2.70 -11.96
CA LEU A 78 -17.15 -1.50 -11.75
C LEU A 78 -18.64 -1.75 -12.08
N ALA A 79 -18.93 -2.58 -13.09
CA ALA A 79 -20.30 -2.94 -13.48
C ALA A 79 -20.93 -3.97 -12.53
N SER A 80 -20.15 -4.91 -11.98
CA SER A 80 -20.61 -5.87 -10.98
C SER A 80 -20.93 -5.21 -9.64
N GLY A 81 -20.31 -4.06 -9.36
CA GLY A 81 -20.43 -3.31 -8.12
C GLY A 81 -19.46 -3.75 -7.03
N ASP A 82 -18.45 -4.55 -7.39
CA ASP A 82 -17.39 -5.00 -6.48
C ASP A 82 -16.47 -3.85 -6.10
N VAL A 83 -16.34 -2.86 -7.00
CA VAL A 83 -15.67 -1.59 -6.73
C VAL A 83 -16.59 -0.42 -6.98
N VAL A 84 -16.38 0.68 -6.24
CA VAL A 84 -17.18 1.90 -6.36
C VAL A 84 -16.52 2.94 -7.27
N ALA A 85 -15.22 2.81 -7.51
CA ALA A 85 -14.47 3.67 -8.42
C ALA A 85 -13.31 2.93 -9.11
N VAL A 86 -13.00 3.37 -10.32
CA VAL A 86 -11.84 2.94 -11.11
C VAL A 86 -11.04 4.18 -11.49
N LEU A 87 -9.74 4.17 -11.20
CA LEU A 87 -8.80 5.22 -11.57
C LEU A 87 -7.81 4.67 -12.59
N GLU A 88 -7.94 5.09 -13.84
CA GLU A 88 -7.02 4.75 -14.93
C GLU A 88 -5.87 5.76 -14.95
N LEU A 89 -4.65 5.26 -14.77
CA LEU A 89 -3.45 6.10 -14.68
C LEU A 89 -2.92 6.42 -16.07
N ASP A 90 -2.83 7.71 -16.40
CA ASP A 90 -2.16 8.16 -17.62
C ASP A 90 -0.66 8.30 -17.38
N LEU A 91 0.10 7.25 -17.70
CA LEU A 91 1.56 7.23 -17.54
C LEU A 91 2.29 8.17 -18.52
N SER A 92 1.61 8.63 -19.58
CA SER A 92 2.18 9.54 -20.58
C SER A 92 1.99 11.03 -20.25
N GLY A 93 1.14 11.33 -19.26
CA GLY A 93 0.74 12.68 -18.90
C GLY A 93 0.52 12.88 -17.40
N THR A 94 -0.15 13.97 -17.04
CA THR A 94 -0.46 14.35 -15.64
C THR A 94 -1.98 14.35 -15.35
N GLN A 95 -2.79 13.80 -16.26
CA GLN A 95 -4.24 13.77 -16.13
C GLN A 95 -4.77 12.33 -16.12
N ASP A 96 -5.20 11.85 -14.96
CA ASP A 96 -5.78 10.53 -14.78
C ASP A 96 -7.29 10.53 -15.05
N GLN A 97 -7.85 9.37 -15.36
CA GLN A 97 -9.27 9.20 -15.64
C GLN A 97 -9.98 8.46 -14.51
N LEU A 98 -10.98 9.10 -13.91
CA LEU A 98 -11.81 8.52 -12.86
C LEU A 98 -13.18 8.13 -13.41
N ARG A 99 -13.51 6.84 -13.27
CA ARG A 99 -14.84 6.27 -13.54
C ARG A 99 -15.50 5.87 -12.22
N LEU A 100 -16.80 6.14 -12.07
CA LEU A 100 -17.55 5.91 -10.84
C LEU A 100 -18.80 5.08 -11.12
N ALA A 101 -19.08 4.07 -10.29
CA ALA A 101 -20.33 3.28 -10.31
C ALA A 101 -21.35 3.83 -9.30
N THR A 102 -21.51 5.14 -9.24
CA THR A 102 -22.28 5.81 -8.17
C THR A 102 -23.52 6.54 -8.69
N ALA A 103 -24.07 6.14 -9.83
CA ALA A 103 -25.22 6.78 -10.48
C ALA A 103 -26.42 7.05 -9.54
N HIS A 104 -26.53 6.31 -8.45
CA HIS A 104 -27.59 6.43 -7.44
C HIS A 104 -27.08 6.72 -6.01
N ARG A 105 -25.77 7.00 -5.83
CA ARG A 105 -25.13 7.33 -4.54
C ARG A 105 -24.45 8.72 -4.60
N PRO A 106 -25.22 9.82 -4.63
CA PRO A 106 -24.66 11.15 -4.90
C PRO A 106 -23.77 11.68 -3.77
N ALA A 107 -24.00 11.27 -2.52
CA ALA A 107 -23.13 11.62 -1.40
C ALA A 107 -21.75 10.96 -1.57
N LEU A 108 -21.74 9.64 -1.80
CA LEU A 108 -20.51 8.86 -2.01
C LEU A 108 -19.71 9.34 -3.23
N ALA A 109 -20.38 9.57 -4.36
CA ALA A 109 -19.75 10.08 -5.59
C ALA A 109 -18.97 11.37 -5.37
N ARG A 110 -19.56 12.31 -4.59
CA ARG A 110 -18.93 13.59 -4.26
C ARG A 110 -17.73 13.41 -3.34
N ALA A 111 -17.85 12.54 -2.33
CA ALA A 111 -16.78 12.25 -1.40
C ALA A 111 -15.58 11.60 -2.12
N ILE A 112 -15.81 10.56 -2.93
CA ILE A 112 -14.75 9.88 -3.72
C ILE A 112 -14.03 10.88 -4.61
N ARG A 113 -14.77 11.69 -5.37
CA ARG A 113 -14.16 12.67 -6.27
C ARG A 113 -13.34 13.72 -5.52
N ALA A 114 -13.84 14.23 -4.39
CA ALA A 114 -13.13 15.22 -3.59
C ALA A 114 -11.82 14.63 -3.03
N GLU A 115 -11.87 13.38 -2.58
CA GLU A 115 -10.72 12.70 -1.98
C GLU A 115 -9.68 12.28 -3.02
N VAL A 116 -10.09 11.69 -4.14
CA VAL A 116 -9.19 11.38 -5.27
C VAL A 116 -8.55 12.66 -5.79
N ALA A 117 -9.30 13.75 -5.98
CA ALA A 117 -8.74 15.03 -6.42
C ALA A 117 -7.75 15.61 -5.40
N ARG A 118 -7.99 15.43 -4.09
CA ARG A 118 -7.05 15.84 -3.03
C ARG A 118 -5.75 15.04 -3.10
N ILE A 119 -5.85 13.72 -3.27
CA ILE A 119 -4.74 12.76 -3.40
C ILE A 119 -3.93 13.04 -4.67
N GLU A 120 -4.57 13.23 -5.83
CA GLU A 120 -3.88 13.55 -7.09
C GLU A 120 -3.20 14.93 -7.04
N LYS A 121 -3.85 15.92 -6.41
CA LYS A 121 -3.26 17.26 -6.25
C LYS A 121 -1.97 17.23 -5.41
N THR A 122 -1.87 16.34 -4.41
CA THR A 122 -0.62 16.16 -3.65
C THR A 122 0.52 15.56 -4.49
N ARG A 123 0.21 14.99 -5.66
CA ARG A 123 1.17 14.40 -6.61
C ARG A 123 1.40 15.28 -7.84
N GLY A 124 0.88 16.51 -7.85
CA GLY A 124 0.97 17.39 -9.03
C GLY A 124 0.18 16.89 -10.25
N ARG A 125 -0.77 15.96 -10.06
CA ARG A 125 -1.62 15.39 -11.09
C ARG A 125 -3.04 15.93 -10.98
N SER A 126 -3.83 15.72 -12.03
CA SER A 126 -5.24 16.11 -12.10
C SER A 126 -6.10 14.91 -12.49
N VAL A 127 -7.37 14.93 -12.11
CA VAL A 127 -8.30 13.84 -12.41
C VAL A 127 -9.47 14.35 -13.26
N ALA A 128 -9.71 13.68 -14.39
CA ALA A 128 -10.84 13.91 -15.26
C ALA A 128 -11.93 12.87 -15.00
N LEU A 129 -13.17 13.32 -14.81
CA LEU A 129 -14.30 12.41 -14.65
C LEU A 129 -14.76 11.93 -16.03
N VAL A 130 -14.72 10.62 -16.26
CA VAL A 130 -15.28 10.00 -17.47
C VAL A 130 -16.71 9.57 -17.14
N SER A 131 -17.67 10.45 -17.45
CA SER A 131 -19.09 10.16 -17.25
C SER A 131 -19.62 9.19 -18.30
N SER A 132 -20.34 8.16 -17.89
CA SER A 132 -21.03 7.25 -18.80
C SER A 132 -22.39 7.84 -19.23
N SER A 133 -22.90 7.44 -20.39
CA SER A 133 -24.21 7.91 -20.90
C SER A 133 -25.40 7.48 -20.01
N ALA A 134 -25.21 6.51 -19.11
CA ALA A 134 -26.17 6.01 -18.13
C ALA A 134 -26.30 6.90 -16.88
N ASP A 135 -25.32 7.75 -16.57
CA ASP A 135 -25.31 8.64 -15.40
C ASP A 135 -26.31 9.82 -15.48
N ARG A 136 -27.03 9.96 -16.61
CA ARG A 136 -27.97 11.07 -16.83
C ARG A 136 -29.36 10.86 -16.20
N HIS A 137 -29.67 9.68 -15.66
CA HIS A 137 -30.97 9.42 -15.04
C HIS A 137 -30.90 9.51 -13.50
N GLU A 138 -31.48 10.61 -12.99
CA GLU A 138 -31.80 10.98 -11.60
C GLU A 138 -31.15 10.21 -10.43
N ALA A 139 -30.25 10.95 -9.76
CA ALA A 139 -29.65 10.63 -8.48
C ALA A 139 -30.67 10.65 -7.32
N ARG A 140 -31.21 9.49 -6.93
CA ARG A 140 -31.99 9.33 -5.69
C ARG A 140 -31.40 8.22 -4.82
N SER A 141 -31.13 8.53 -3.55
CA SER A 141 -30.70 7.54 -2.55
C SER A 141 -31.89 6.65 -2.14
N PHE A 142 -31.65 5.36 -1.94
CA PHE A 142 -32.65 4.39 -1.49
C PHE A 142 -32.86 4.39 0.04
N SER A 143 -31.90 4.87 0.84
CA SER A 143 -31.97 4.92 2.31
C SER A 143 -33.24 5.61 2.85
N PRO A 144 -33.68 6.79 2.35
CA PRO A 144 -34.92 7.41 2.84
C PRO A 144 -36.18 6.61 2.46
N ILE A 145 -36.16 5.89 1.34
CA ILE A 145 -37.29 5.09 0.85
C ILE A 145 -37.46 3.85 1.73
N THR A 146 -36.38 3.13 2.02
CA THR A 146 -36.42 1.95 2.90
C THR A 146 -36.75 2.31 4.33
N PHE A 147 -36.24 3.45 4.82
CA PHE A 147 -36.60 3.99 6.13
C PHE A 147 -38.09 4.33 6.22
N ALA A 148 -38.64 5.06 5.25
CA ALA A 148 -40.07 5.40 5.22
C ALA A 148 -40.96 4.14 5.16
N THR A 149 -40.50 3.11 4.44
CA THR A 149 -41.20 1.82 4.32
C THR A 149 -41.19 1.05 5.64
N ALA A 150 -40.05 1.00 6.35
CA ALA A 150 -39.96 0.39 7.67
C ALA A 150 -40.80 1.17 8.72
N LEU A 151 -40.77 2.50 8.65
CA LEU A 151 -41.61 3.38 9.48
C LEU A 151 -43.10 3.12 9.25
N ALA A 152 -43.55 2.93 8.01
CA ALA A 152 -44.94 2.61 7.70
C ALA A 152 -45.38 1.29 8.37
N GLY A 153 -44.53 0.26 8.36
CA GLY A 153 -44.77 -1.00 9.07
C GLY A 153 -44.91 -0.81 10.58
N PHE A 154 -44.02 0.00 11.20
CA PHE A 154 -44.10 0.35 12.62
C PHE A 154 -45.37 1.14 12.96
N LEU A 155 -45.69 2.18 12.20
CA LEU A 155 -46.86 3.05 12.44
C LEU A 155 -48.17 2.28 12.32
N LEU A 156 -48.27 1.33 11.38
CA LEU A 156 -49.43 0.46 11.26
C LEU A 156 -49.70 -0.30 12.57
N VAL A 157 -48.65 -0.84 13.20
CA VAL A 157 -48.78 -1.55 14.48
C VAL A 157 -49.26 -0.60 15.57
N CYS A 158 -48.73 0.62 15.66
CA CYS A 158 -49.20 1.63 16.60
C CYS A 158 -50.70 1.94 16.43
N VAL A 159 -51.18 2.11 15.20
CA VAL A 159 -52.60 2.36 14.90
C VAL A 159 -53.45 1.15 15.28
N VAL A 160 -53.04 -0.04 14.87
CA VAL A 160 -53.73 -1.30 15.18
C VAL A 160 -53.82 -1.54 16.69
N SER A 161 -52.77 -1.23 17.43
CA SER A 161 -52.73 -1.40 18.88
C SER A 161 -53.51 -0.31 19.62
N LEU A 162 -53.64 0.89 19.06
CA LEU A 162 -54.55 1.93 19.55
C LEU A 162 -56.02 1.50 19.42
N VAL A 163 -56.40 0.92 18.27
CA VAL A 163 -57.79 0.58 17.95
C VAL A 163 -58.22 -0.75 18.59
N TRP A 164 -57.35 -1.76 18.64
CA TRP A 164 -57.68 -3.12 19.07
C TRP A 164 -56.92 -3.61 20.33
N GLY A 165 -56.08 -2.77 20.95
CA GLY A 165 -55.25 -3.09 22.11
C GLY A 165 -53.95 -3.84 21.76
N PRO A 166 -53.07 -4.15 22.73
CA PRO A 166 -51.75 -4.76 22.45
C PRO A 166 -51.76 -6.29 22.26
N LEU A 167 -52.84 -6.99 22.65
CA LEU A 167 -52.87 -8.47 22.66
C LEU A 167 -53.95 -9.04 21.72
N ALA A 168 -53.55 -9.97 20.85
CA ALA A 168 -54.45 -10.73 19.99
C ALA A 168 -55.12 -11.89 20.76
N ARG A 169 -56.11 -11.58 21.61
CA ARG A 169 -56.79 -12.56 22.47
C ARG A 169 -57.64 -13.60 21.71
N THR A 170 -58.06 -13.33 20.47
CA THR A 170 -58.93 -14.21 19.68
C THR A 170 -58.34 -14.47 18.28
N LEU A 171 -58.71 -15.60 17.64
CA LEU A 171 -58.28 -15.92 16.25
C LEU A 171 -58.63 -14.80 15.25
N PRO A 172 -59.86 -14.25 15.25
CA PRO A 172 -60.23 -13.21 14.29
C PRO A 172 -59.39 -11.95 14.45
N ARG A 173 -59.02 -11.58 15.68
CA ARG A 173 -58.17 -10.41 15.94
C ARG A 173 -56.73 -10.63 15.49
N LEU A 174 -56.19 -11.84 15.64
CA LEU A 174 -54.86 -12.15 15.11
C LEU A 174 -54.87 -12.10 13.57
N LEU A 175 -55.87 -12.73 12.94
CA LEU A 175 -56.03 -12.71 11.49
C LEU A 175 -56.19 -11.28 10.97
N ALA A 176 -57.00 -10.44 11.62
CA ALA A 176 -57.19 -9.04 11.24
C ALA A 176 -55.88 -8.22 11.25
N ARG A 177 -54.99 -8.47 12.23
CA ARG A 177 -53.67 -7.82 12.29
C ARG A 177 -52.75 -8.26 11.17
N LEU A 178 -52.71 -9.57 10.92
CA LEU A 178 -51.90 -10.14 9.84
C LEU A 178 -52.41 -9.70 8.46
N THR A 179 -53.74 -9.60 8.27
CA THR A 179 -54.31 -9.09 7.03
C THR A 179 -54.04 -7.60 6.82
N ALA A 180 -54.08 -6.79 7.88
CA ALA A 180 -53.71 -5.37 7.79
C ALA A 180 -52.24 -5.20 7.39
N LEU A 181 -51.34 -5.98 7.99
CA LEU A 181 -49.92 -5.98 7.65
C LEU A 181 -49.68 -6.47 6.21
N ALA A 182 -50.36 -7.53 5.79
CA ALA A 182 -50.28 -8.05 4.43
C ALA A 182 -50.79 -7.03 3.40
N ALA A 183 -51.90 -6.34 3.69
CA ALA A 183 -52.44 -5.31 2.80
C ALA A 183 -51.46 -4.13 2.61
N LEU A 184 -50.83 -3.65 3.69
CA LEU A 184 -49.82 -2.60 3.61
C LEU A 184 -48.59 -3.06 2.83
N ALA A 185 -48.13 -4.30 3.05
CA ALA A 185 -47.00 -4.88 2.34
C ALA A 185 -47.26 -4.98 0.82
N VAL A 186 -48.47 -5.42 0.42
CA VAL A 186 -48.88 -5.46 -0.99
C VAL A 186 -48.91 -4.05 -1.59
N GLY A 187 -49.47 -3.07 -0.87
CA GLY A 187 -49.50 -1.68 -1.32
C GLY A 187 -48.10 -1.10 -1.53
N ALA A 188 -47.19 -1.31 -0.57
CA ALA A 188 -45.80 -0.89 -0.68
C ALA A 188 -45.07 -1.56 -1.86
N GLY A 189 -45.33 -2.86 -2.09
CA GLY A 189 -44.74 -3.58 -3.20
C GLY A 189 -45.23 -3.13 -4.57
N VAL A 190 -46.54 -2.89 -4.72
CA VAL A 190 -47.11 -2.35 -5.97
C VAL A 190 -46.58 -0.94 -6.24
N LEU A 191 -46.51 -0.08 -5.23
CA LEU A 191 -45.97 1.27 -5.37
C LEU A 191 -44.49 1.24 -5.77
N GLY A 192 -43.67 0.39 -5.14
CA GLY A 192 -42.26 0.20 -5.50
C GLY A 192 -42.07 -0.27 -6.93
N TRP A 193 -42.88 -1.24 -7.37
CA TRP A 193 -42.86 -1.73 -8.75
C TRP A 193 -43.23 -0.64 -9.76
N LEU A 194 -44.26 0.17 -9.49
CA LEU A 194 -44.69 1.26 -10.37
C LEU A 194 -43.66 2.39 -10.48
N LEU A 195 -42.98 2.72 -9.37
CA LEU A 195 -42.01 3.81 -9.34
C LEU A 195 -40.65 3.42 -9.92
N ALA A 196 -40.20 2.17 -9.72
CA ALA A 196 -38.90 1.71 -10.17
C ALA A 196 -38.92 0.86 -11.45
N GLY A 197 -40.11 0.47 -11.93
CA GLY A 197 -40.26 -0.44 -13.08
C GLY A 197 -39.75 -1.87 -12.82
N SER A 198 -39.38 -2.21 -11.58
CA SER A 198 -38.73 -3.47 -11.20
C SER A 198 -39.56 -4.25 -10.18
N VAL A 199 -39.97 -5.46 -10.53
CA VAL A 199 -40.71 -6.37 -9.63
C VAL A 199 -39.87 -6.73 -8.39
N PRO A 200 -38.57 -7.08 -8.52
CA PRO A 200 -37.68 -7.27 -7.37
C PRO A 200 -37.69 -6.11 -6.37
N VAL A 201 -37.67 -4.86 -6.84
CA VAL A 201 -37.74 -3.67 -5.97
C VAL A 201 -39.04 -3.65 -5.15
N GLY A 202 -40.18 -3.95 -5.78
CA GLY A 202 -41.46 -4.06 -5.09
C GLY A 202 -41.46 -5.15 -4.01
N LEU A 203 -40.87 -6.31 -4.28
CA LEU A 203 -40.79 -7.41 -3.30
C LEU A 203 -39.97 -7.04 -2.06
N VAL A 204 -38.86 -6.33 -2.23
CA VAL A 204 -38.01 -5.87 -1.11
C VAL A 204 -38.77 -4.90 -0.21
N LEU A 205 -39.50 -3.93 -0.79
CA LEU A 205 -40.30 -2.99 0.00
C LEU A 205 -41.42 -3.70 0.76
N ALA A 206 -42.12 -4.65 0.12
CA ALA A 206 -43.13 -5.46 0.78
C ALA A 206 -42.55 -6.27 1.96
N ALA A 207 -41.40 -6.92 1.76
CA ALA A 207 -40.72 -7.69 2.81
C ALA A 207 -40.25 -6.80 3.98
N THR A 208 -39.81 -5.58 3.68
CA THR A 208 -39.40 -4.58 4.68
C THR A 208 -40.56 -4.20 5.60
N VAL A 209 -41.75 -3.96 5.03
CA VAL A 209 -42.97 -3.70 5.82
C VAL A 209 -43.30 -4.88 6.73
N VAL A 210 -43.25 -6.11 6.21
CA VAL A 210 -43.56 -7.32 6.97
C VAL A 210 -42.56 -7.50 8.11
N ALA A 211 -41.26 -7.36 7.86
CA ALA A 211 -40.23 -7.51 8.87
C ALA A 211 -40.37 -6.47 10.00
N ALA A 212 -40.52 -5.19 9.66
CA ALA A 212 -40.69 -4.11 10.63
C ALA A 212 -41.98 -4.28 11.45
N GLY A 213 -43.10 -4.59 10.80
CA GLY A 213 -44.38 -4.79 11.45
C GLY A 213 -44.42 -6.03 12.36
N ALA A 214 -43.91 -7.17 11.89
CA ALA A 214 -43.87 -8.41 12.66
C ALA A 214 -42.96 -8.29 13.90
N LEU A 215 -41.78 -7.65 13.76
CA LEU A 215 -40.89 -7.37 14.88
C LEU A 215 -41.54 -6.44 15.90
N THR A 216 -42.21 -5.37 15.44
CA THR A 216 -42.90 -4.42 16.32
C THR A 216 -44.02 -5.10 17.12
N PHE A 217 -44.83 -5.94 16.48
CA PHE A 217 -45.85 -6.72 17.16
C PHE A 217 -45.23 -7.67 18.21
N ALA A 218 -44.13 -8.35 17.89
CA ALA A 218 -43.46 -9.25 18.83
C ALA A 218 -42.92 -8.51 20.06
N CYS A 219 -42.24 -7.39 19.86
CA CYS A 219 -41.73 -6.57 20.96
C CYS A 219 -42.86 -6.03 21.83
N GLU A 220 -43.96 -5.55 21.25
CA GLU A 220 -45.13 -5.07 21.98
C GLU A 220 -45.78 -6.18 22.81
N ILE A 221 -45.93 -7.39 22.26
CA ILE A 221 -46.52 -8.52 22.97
C ILE A 221 -45.66 -8.95 24.17
N VAL A 222 -44.34 -9.00 23.99
CA VAL A 222 -43.39 -9.40 25.03
C VAL A 222 -43.28 -8.34 26.12
N GLY A 223 -43.14 -7.07 25.74
CA GLY A 223 -42.74 -5.98 26.63
C GLY A 223 -43.82 -4.94 26.95
N GLY A 224 -44.97 -4.95 26.28
CA GLY A 224 -45.95 -3.85 26.36
C GLY A 224 -45.36 -2.54 25.84
N LEU A 225 -45.63 -1.42 26.56
CA LEU A 225 -45.12 -0.09 26.19
C LEU A 225 -43.57 -0.02 26.13
N PRO A 226 -42.80 -0.55 27.10
CA PRO A 226 -41.35 -0.67 26.96
C PRO A 226 -40.90 -1.44 25.72
N GLY A 227 -41.65 -2.48 25.32
CA GLY A 227 -41.37 -3.25 24.11
C GLY A 227 -41.61 -2.45 22.83
N LEU A 228 -42.68 -1.64 22.79
CA LEU A 228 -42.94 -0.73 21.68
C LEU A 228 -41.85 0.34 21.54
N LEU A 229 -41.37 0.89 22.66
CA LEU A 229 -40.24 1.85 22.67
C LEU A 229 -38.93 1.19 22.23
N PHE A 230 -38.71 -0.06 22.58
CA PHE A 230 -37.56 -0.83 22.09
C PHE A 230 -37.63 -1.06 20.58
N ALA A 231 -38.81 -1.43 20.04
CA ALA A 231 -39.01 -1.54 18.59
C ALA A 231 -38.80 -0.19 17.89
N ALA A 232 -39.29 0.91 18.47
CA ALA A 232 -39.05 2.26 17.96
C ALA A 232 -37.55 2.61 17.93
N ALA A 233 -36.79 2.25 18.98
CA ALA A 233 -35.35 2.46 18.99
C ALA A 233 -34.64 1.67 17.86
N LEU A 234 -35.02 0.41 17.62
CA LEU A 234 -34.41 -0.41 16.56
C LEU A 234 -34.78 0.05 15.15
N ILE A 235 -36.04 0.41 14.91
CA ILE A 235 -36.57 0.70 13.56
C ILE A 235 -36.37 2.17 13.18
N LEU A 236 -36.42 3.09 14.15
CA LEU A 236 -36.35 4.55 13.90
C LEU A 236 -34.98 5.13 14.22
N ALA A 237 -34.44 4.84 15.41
CA ALA A 237 -33.15 5.40 15.83
C ALA A 237 -31.96 4.63 15.23
N GLY A 238 -32.07 3.31 15.14
CA GLY A 238 -31.04 2.40 14.60
C GLY A 238 -30.50 2.81 13.23
N PRO A 239 -31.34 2.95 12.19
CA PRO A 239 -30.90 3.25 10.82
C PRO A 239 -30.65 4.74 10.56
N LEU A 240 -30.95 5.63 11.52
CA LEU A 240 -30.86 7.08 11.31
C LEU A 240 -29.47 7.57 10.86
N PRO A 241 -28.34 7.05 11.39
CA PRO A 241 -27.01 7.43 10.89
C PRO A 241 -26.82 7.13 9.40
N LEU A 242 -27.30 5.98 8.92
CA LEU A 242 -27.24 5.60 7.50
C LEU A 242 -28.10 6.51 6.62
N VAL A 243 -29.31 6.85 7.08
CA VAL A 243 -30.22 7.74 6.34
C VAL A 243 -29.62 9.14 6.18
N LEU A 244 -28.88 9.62 7.18
CA LEU A 244 -28.25 10.94 7.16
C LEU A 244 -26.96 10.97 6.33
N ALA A 245 -26.07 9.99 6.51
CA ALA A 245 -24.84 9.87 5.75
C ALA A 245 -25.08 9.54 4.27
N GLY A 246 -26.16 8.79 3.98
CA GLY A 246 -26.59 8.45 2.62
C GLY A 246 -25.85 7.27 1.99
N ASP A 247 -24.78 6.78 2.60
CA ASP A 247 -24.11 5.51 2.28
C ASP A 247 -23.37 4.96 3.52
N ARG A 248 -23.15 3.64 3.57
CA ARG A 248 -22.42 2.99 4.68
C ARG A 248 -20.93 3.31 4.66
N LEU A 249 -20.33 3.51 3.49
CA LEU A 249 -18.91 3.86 3.34
C LEU A 249 -18.58 5.28 3.84
N LEU A 250 -19.59 6.04 4.26
CA LEU A 250 -19.45 7.36 4.88
C LEU A 250 -19.62 7.33 6.41
N LEU A 251 -19.82 6.13 6.98
CA LEU A 251 -19.95 5.92 8.41
C LEU A 251 -18.69 5.26 8.97
N SER A 252 -18.20 5.77 10.10
CA SER A 252 -17.15 5.11 10.88
C SER A 252 -17.68 3.86 11.60
N GLU A 253 -16.78 2.93 11.95
CA GLU A 253 -17.15 1.83 12.86
C GLU A 253 -17.42 2.35 14.29
N PRO A 254 -18.41 1.81 15.03
CA PRO A 254 -19.23 0.63 14.73
C PRO A 254 -20.49 0.90 13.89
N TRP A 255 -20.70 2.14 13.41
CA TRP A 255 -21.95 2.57 12.80
C TRP A 255 -22.19 1.99 11.41
N SER A 256 -21.13 1.84 10.60
CA SER A 256 -21.20 1.18 9.29
C SER A 256 -21.70 -0.26 9.42
N THR A 257 -21.04 -1.07 10.26
CA THR A 257 -21.46 -2.45 10.53
C THR A 257 -22.84 -2.48 11.15
N GLY A 258 -23.11 -1.69 12.19
CA GLY A 258 -24.39 -1.65 12.90
C GLY A 258 -25.58 -1.29 11.98
N ALA A 259 -25.39 -0.33 11.08
CA ALA A 259 -26.42 0.08 10.12
C ALA A 259 -26.81 -1.07 9.17
N GLY A 260 -25.86 -1.94 8.81
CA GLY A 260 -26.11 -3.07 7.93
C GLY A 260 -27.06 -4.12 8.50
N TRP A 261 -27.15 -4.21 9.81
CA TRP A 261 -28.05 -5.14 10.52
C TRP A 261 -29.42 -4.54 10.84
N THR A 262 -29.67 -3.28 10.48
CA THR A 262 -30.99 -2.68 10.61
C THR A 262 -31.91 -3.16 9.48
N ILE A 263 -33.21 -3.20 9.73
CA ILE A 263 -34.19 -3.58 8.68
C ILE A 263 -34.11 -2.63 7.48
N ALA A 264 -33.95 -1.32 7.72
CA ALA A 264 -33.84 -0.33 6.65
C ALA A 264 -32.52 -0.44 5.87
N GLY A 265 -31.39 -0.68 6.57
CA GLY A 265 -30.10 -0.88 5.93
C GLY A 265 -30.03 -2.18 5.14
N ALA A 266 -30.57 -3.29 5.66
CA ALA A 266 -30.69 -4.55 4.93
C ALA A 266 -31.59 -4.42 3.69
N ALA A 267 -32.73 -3.74 3.82
CA ALA A 267 -33.61 -3.46 2.69
C ALA A 267 -32.91 -2.62 1.61
N GLU A 268 -32.09 -1.65 2.02
CA GLU A 268 -31.32 -0.84 1.08
C GLU A 268 -30.34 -1.69 0.27
N ALA A 269 -29.58 -2.58 0.93
CA ALA A 269 -28.67 -3.50 0.24
C ALA A 269 -29.39 -4.42 -0.76
N LEU A 270 -30.61 -4.88 -0.44
CA LEU A 270 -31.41 -5.68 -1.37
C LEU A 270 -32.01 -4.88 -2.51
N LEU A 271 -32.34 -3.61 -2.31
CA LEU A 271 -32.76 -2.72 -3.39
C LEU A 271 -31.63 -2.51 -4.40
N TRP A 272 -30.40 -2.35 -3.93
CA TRP A 272 -29.22 -2.26 -4.78
C TRP A 272 -29.05 -3.50 -5.67
N ALA A 273 -29.09 -4.69 -5.06
CA ALA A 273 -29.02 -5.95 -5.79
C ALA A 273 -30.20 -6.11 -6.79
N ALA A 274 -31.39 -5.67 -6.41
CA ALA A 274 -32.60 -5.69 -7.24
C ALA A 274 -32.58 -4.71 -8.43
N SER A 275 -31.80 -3.63 -8.35
CA SER A 275 -31.58 -2.68 -9.45
C SER A 275 -30.42 -3.07 -10.38
N GLY A 276 -29.76 -4.20 -10.12
CA GLY A 276 -28.67 -4.71 -10.96
C GLY A 276 -27.26 -4.26 -10.55
N ALA A 277 -27.09 -3.65 -9.37
CA ALA A 277 -25.80 -3.21 -8.84
C ALA A 277 -25.43 -4.01 -7.57
N GLY A 278 -24.29 -4.71 -7.58
CA GLY A 278 -23.78 -5.48 -6.44
C GLY A 278 -24.51 -6.82 -6.25
N ARG A 279 -23.84 -7.94 -6.56
CA ARG A 279 -24.37 -9.31 -6.31
C ARG A 279 -23.83 -9.97 -5.05
N ASP A 280 -22.76 -9.42 -4.48
CA ASP A 280 -22.07 -10.03 -3.37
C ASP A 280 -22.65 -9.59 -2.02
N GLY A 281 -22.67 -10.51 -1.04
CA GLY A 281 -23.09 -10.22 0.32
C GLY A 281 -24.61 -10.15 0.58
N ILE A 282 -25.48 -10.53 -0.38
CA ILE A 282 -26.95 -10.50 -0.21
C ILE A 282 -27.50 -11.43 0.89
N VAL A 283 -26.69 -12.38 1.37
CA VAL A 283 -27.09 -13.34 2.40
C VAL A 283 -27.41 -12.64 3.72
N GLN A 284 -26.55 -11.73 4.19
CA GLN A 284 -26.76 -11.02 5.46
C GLN A 284 -28.04 -10.18 5.45
N PRO A 285 -28.33 -9.38 4.40
CA PRO A 285 -29.58 -8.66 4.28
C PRO A 285 -30.82 -9.56 4.23
N ILE A 286 -30.78 -10.66 3.47
CA ILE A 286 -31.88 -11.64 3.41
C ILE A 286 -32.13 -12.23 4.80
N VAL A 287 -31.08 -12.66 5.49
CA VAL A 287 -31.20 -13.23 6.84
C VAL A 287 -31.74 -12.20 7.82
N THR A 288 -31.36 -10.93 7.70
CA THR A 288 -31.86 -9.87 8.58
C THR A 288 -33.35 -9.62 8.37
N ILE A 289 -33.81 -9.48 7.12
CA ILE A 289 -35.24 -9.25 6.82
C ILE A 289 -36.07 -10.50 7.12
N ALA A 290 -35.68 -11.65 6.56
CA ALA A 290 -36.41 -12.90 6.74
C ALA A 290 -36.38 -13.36 8.20
N GLY A 291 -35.23 -13.23 8.87
CA GLY A 291 -35.07 -13.54 10.30
C GLY A 291 -35.91 -12.64 11.19
N SER A 292 -35.95 -11.33 10.92
CA SER A 292 -36.80 -10.39 11.66
C SER A 292 -38.30 -10.70 11.47
N ALA A 293 -38.70 -10.99 10.23
CA ALA A 293 -40.07 -11.38 9.91
C ALA A 293 -40.46 -12.71 10.56
N LEU A 294 -39.60 -13.74 10.45
CA LEU A 294 -39.86 -15.07 10.98
C LEU A 294 -39.83 -15.10 12.50
N LEU A 295 -38.88 -14.41 13.14
CA LEU A 295 -38.86 -14.23 14.59
C LEU A 295 -40.13 -13.54 15.08
N GLY A 296 -40.54 -12.46 14.41
CA GLY A 296 -41.78 -11.76 14.73
C GLY A 296 -43.03 -12.66 14.63
N LEU A 297 -43.14 -13.43 13.54
CA LEU A 297 -44.24 -14.36 13.29
C LEU A 297 -44.24 -15.55 14.27
N VAL A 298 -43.08 -16.11 14.60
CA VAL A 298 -42.95 -17.19 15.59
C VAL A 298 -43.36 -16.70 16.96
N VAL A 299 -42.92 -15.52 17.40
CA VAL A 299 -43.35 -14.94 18.68
C VAL A 299 -44.86 -14.71 18.69
N LEU A 300 -45.45 -14.25 17.59
CA LEU A 300 -46.90 -14.08 17.45
C LEU A 300 -47.68 -15.41 17.60
N VAL A 301 -47.21 -16.47 16.95
CA VAL A 301 -47.85 -17.80 16.98
C VAL A 301 -47.61 -18.52 18.31
N ALA A 302 -46.40 -18.49 18.84
CA ALA A 302 -46.04 -19.11 20.12
C ALA A 302 -46.81 -18.45 21.28
N THR A 303 -46.91 -17.12 21.29
CA THR A 303 -47.68 -16.41 22.32
C THR A 303 -49.16 -16.78 22.25
N ARG A 304 -49.71 -16.99 21.06
CA ARG A 304 -51.08 -17.49 20.91
C ARG A 304 -51.25 -18.91 21.48
N TRP A 305 -50.32 -19.81 21.20
CA TRP A 305 -50.38 -21.20 21.67
C TRP A 305 -50.31 -21.27 23.20
N LEU A 306 -49.42 -20.47 23.81
CA LEU A 306 -49.32 -20.32 25.26
C LEU A 306 -50.54 -19.64 25.90
N VAL A 307 -51.10 -18.59 25.27
CA VAL A 307 -52.32 -17.93 25.77
C VAL A 307 -53.55 -18.84 25.66
N ARG A 308 -53.59 -19.76 24.67
CA ARG A 308 -54.62 -20.80 24.55
C ARG A 308 -54.51 -21.87 25.64
N GLY A 309 -53.30 -22.25 26.04
CA GLY A 309 -53.07 -23.23 27.12
C GLY A 309 -53.39 -22.70 28.53
N LEU A 310 -53.45 -21.38 28.71
CA LEU A 310 -53.77 -20.71 29.98
C LEU A 310 -55.24 -20.31 30.12
N ALA A 311 -56.08 -20.58 29.12
CA ALA A 311 -57.48 -20.18 29.12
C ALA A 311 -58.40 -21.40 29.35
N ALA A 312 -58.55 -21.82 30.63
CA ALA A 312 -59.84 -22.08 31.30
C ALA A 312 -59.64 -22.64 32.74
N PRO A 313 -60.55 -22.37 33.72
CA PRO A 313 -61.48 -21.25 33.88
C PRO A 313 -61.00 -20.23 34.95
N GLU A 314 -61.86 -19.25 35.23
CA GLU A 314 -61.67 -18.06 36.08
C GLU A 314 -60.91 -18.28 37.40
N ASP A 315 -60.16 -17.25 37.80
CA ASP A 315 -59.61 -16.98 39.15
C ASP A 315 -58.15 -17.33 39.52
N ALA A 316 -57.28 -17.75 38.61
CA ALA A 316 -55.83 -17.81 38.90
C ALA A 316 -55.05 -16.60 38.34
N GLN A 317 -54.65 -15.67 39.21
CA GLN A 317 -53.62 -14.66 38.87
C GLN A 317 -52.26 -15.34 38.64
N VAL A 318 -52.01 -15.80 37.42
CA VAL A 318 -50.70 -16.34 37.02
C VAL A 318 -49.70 -15.19 36.90
N SER A 319 -48.62 -15.27 37.70
CA SER A 319 -47.52 -14.31 37.71
C SER A 319 -46.72 -14.37 36.40
N VAL A 320 -47.04 -13.43 35.50
CA VAL A 320 -46.39 -13.18 34.19
C VAL A 320 -44.89 -12.80 34.33
N GLY A 321 -44.38 -12.62 35.54
CA GLY A 321 -43.06 -12.05 35.82
C GLY A 321 -41.87 -13.03 35.85
N GLY A 322 -42.09 -14.34 35.99
CA GLY A 322 -41.00 -15.34 35.97
C GLY A 322 -40.56 -15.72 34.56
N TRP A 323 -41.54 -15.87 33.66
CA TRP A 323 -41.33 -16.33 32.29
C TRP A 323 -40.71 -15.28 31.35
N ARG A 324 -41.04 -13.99 31.55
CA ARG A 324 -40.41 -12.87 30.84
C ARG A 324 -38.89 -12.77 31.10
N ARG A 325 -38.41 -13.28 32.25
CA ARG A 325 -36.98 -13.31 32.60
C ARG A 325 -36.21 -14.42 31.88
N ALA A 326 -36.82 -15.58 31.68
CA ALA A 326 -36.19 -16.72 31.00
C ALA A 326 -35.99 -16.44 29.49
N LEU A 327 -36.97 -15.83 28.82
CA LEU A 327 -36.84 -15.48 27.39
C LEU A 327 -35.83 -14.35 27.15
N GLY A 328 -35.75 -13.38 28.07
CA GLY A 328 -34.75 -12.31 28.04
C GLY A 328 -33.32 -12.83 28.23
N LEU A 329 -33.12 -13.86 29.05
CA LEU A 329 -31.81 -14.48 29.26
C LEU A 329 -31.29 -15.17 27.99
N VAL A 330 -32.15 -15.90 27.28
CA VAL A 330 -31.79 -16.61 26.04
C VAL A 330 -31.38 -15.65 24.93
N LEU A 331 -32.06 -14.50 24.80
CA LEU A 331 -31.73 -13.45 23.82
C LEU A 331 -30.42 -12.70 24.17
N VAL A 332 -30.13 -12.48 25.45
CA VAL A 332 -28.88 -11.85 25.89
C VAL A 332 -27.69 -12.81 25.70
N SER A 333 -27.86 -14.10 26.02
CA SER A 333 -26.82 -15.11 25.83
C SER A 333 -26.47 -15.35 24.36
N ALA A 334 -27.48 -15.34 23.47
CA ALA A 334 -27.25 -15.46 22.03
C ALA A 334 -26.46 -14.25 21.47
N THR A 335 -26.80 -13.03 21.92
CA THR A 335 -26.10 -11.78 21.52
C THR A 335 -24.67 -11.71 22.06
N CYS A 336 -24.41 -12.17 23.28
CA CYS A 336 -23.06 -12.21 23.84
C CYS A 336 -22.14 -13.23 23.14
N LEU A 337 -22.68 -14.37 22.67
CA LEU A 337 -21.90 -15.37 21.95
C LEU A 337 -21.43 -14.85 20.57
N THR A 338 -22.29 -14.10 19.87
CA THR A 338 -21.93 -13.47 18.60
C THR A 338 -20.88 -12.38 18.80
N VAL A 339 -21.03 -11.51 19.80
CA VAL A 339 -20.05 -10.43 20.09
C VAL A 339 -18.67 -11.01 20.46
N LEU A 340 -18.61 -12.11 21.23
CA LEU A 340 -17.35 -12.74 21.64
C LEU A 340 -16.64 -13.46 20.47
N ALA A 341 -17.40 -14.10 19.57
CA ALA A 341 -16.85 -14.70 18.36
C ALA A 341 -16.27 -13.64 17.41
N THR A 342 -16.92 -12.48 17.30
CA THR A 342 -16.45 -11.35 16.47
C THR A 342 -15.21 -10.67 17.04
N ALA A 343 -15.11 -10.51 18.36
CA ALA A 343 -13.94 -9.93 19.02
C ALA A 343 -12.68 -10.81 18.86
N LEU A 344 -12.84 -12.13 18.83
CA LEU A 344 -11.72 -13.07 18.61
C LEU A 344 -11.18 -13.02 17.16
N THR A 345 -12.03 -12.79 16.16
CA THR A 345 -11.62 -12.67 14.75
C THR A 345 -10.91 -11.35 14.45
N SER A 346 -11.29 -10.25 15.11
CA SER A 346 -10.64 -8.94 14.94
C SER A 346 -9.29 -8.83 15.67
N ALA A 347 -9.06 -9.63 16.71
CA ALA A 347 -7.79 -9.69 17.43
C ALA A 347 -6.71 -10.54 16.72
N LEU A 348 -7.08 -11.36 15.73
CA LEU A 348 -6.16 -12.23 14.97
C LEU A 348 -5.56 -11.59 13.72
N HIS A 349 -6.03 -10.41 13.31
CA HIS A 349 -5.38 -9.62 12.25
C HIS A 349 -4.54 -8.52 12.88
N GLY A 350 -3.39 -8.96 13.40
CA GLY A 350 -2.36 -8.08 13.94
C GLY A 350 -1.50 -7.46 12.85
N GLU A 351 -1.11 -6.22 13.14
CA GLU A 351 0.20 -5.61 12.92
C GLU A 351 0.44 -4.63 11.74
N ALA A 352 0.81 -3.42 12.18
CA ALA A 352 1.90 -2.55 11.73
C ALA A 352 1.68 -1.50 10.62
N VAL A 353 1.62 -0.25 11.08
CA VAL A 353 2.05 1.04 10.46
C VAL A 353 3.58 1.20 10.74
N PRO A 354 4.48 1.87 9.96
CA PRO A 354 4.35 3.04 9.06
C PRO A 354 5.07 3.00 7.67
N ARG A 355 4.88 4.13 6.93
CA ARG A 355 5.37 4.72 5.63
C ARG A 355 6.90 4.78 5.37
N PRO A 356 7.45 5.29 4.21
CA PRO A 356 6.84 6.07 3.10
C PRO A 356 7.17 5.61 1.65
N LEU A 357 6.55 6.28 0.67
CA LEU A 357 7.03 6.40 -0.71
C LEU A 357 7.12 7.90 -1.02
N ALA A 358 8.29 8.36 -1.48
CA ALA A 358 8.50 9.65 -2.10
C ALA A 358 9.53 9.48 -3.21
N SER A 359 9.19 9.84 -4.45
CA SER A 359 9.85 10.94 -5.18
C SER A 359 9.30 11.02 -6.61
N LEU A 360 8.77 12.17 -7.01
CA LEU A 360 8.54 12.58 -8.40
C LEU A 360 9.80 13.33 -8.88
N ALA A 361 10.85 12.59 -9.20
CA ALA A 361 12.13 13.18 -9.56
C ALA A 361 12.05 13.91 -10.92
N SER A 362 12.80 15.00 -11.04
CA SER A 362 12.98 15.80 -12.27
C SER A 362 14.44 15.75 -12.72
N THR A 363 14.77 16.34 -13.87
CA THR A 363 16.15 16.51 -14.32
C THR A 363 16.55 17.97 -14.40
N THR A 364 17.83 18.25 -14.21
CA THR A 364 18.39 19.56 -14.55
C THR A 364 18.35 19.81 -16.05
N GLN A 365 18.60 21.06 -16.45
CA GLN A 365 18.74 21.38 -17.87
C GLN A 365 19.92 20.62 -18.46
N CYS A 366 19.75 20.23 -19.73
CA CYS A 366 20.79 19.55 -20.48
C CYS A 366 22.11 20.33 -20.45
N VAL A 367 23.16 19.72 -19.92
CA VAL A 367 24.52 20.21 -20.03
C VAL A 367 25.19 19.53 -21.23
N PRO A 368 25.54 20.28 -22.30
CA PRO A 368 26.18 19.68 -23.46
C PRO A 368 27.54 19.05 -23.09
N SER A 369 27.68 17.75 -23.30
CA SER A 369 28.94 17.02 -23.08
C SER A 369 29.86 17.02 -24.31
N GLY A 370 29.26 17.23 -25.48
CA GLY A 370 29.87 16.87 -26.77
C GLY A 370 29.94 15.35 -26.95
N PRO A 371 30.41 14.89 -28.12
CA PRO A 371 30.57 13.47 -28.38
C PRO A 371 31.59 12.83 -27.43
N VAL A 372 31.36 11.54 -27.14
CA VAL A 372 32.23 10.69 -26.32
C VAL A 372 32.70 9.55 -27.20
N GLU A 373 33.93 9.63 -27.68
CA GLU A 373 34.56 8.64 -28.55
C GLU A 373 35.72 7.92 -27.84
N ASP A 374 36.37 8.60 -26.89
CA ASP A 374 37.51 8.07 -26.15
C ASP A 374 37.53 8.43 -24.64
N VAL A 375 38.62 8.01 -23.98
CA VAL A 375 38.85 8.24 -22.54
C VAL A 375 39.14 9.72 -22.24
N ASP A 376 39.73 10.45 -23.17
CA ASP A 376 40.00 11.87 -23.00
C ASP A 376 38.71 12.69 -23.04
N ASP A 377 37.73 12.26 -23.83
CA ASP A 377 36.37 12.81 -23.84
C ASP A 377 35.64 12.57 -22.51
N LEU A 378 35.69 11.35 -21.98
CA LEU A 378 35.15 11.04 -20.65
C LEU A 378 35.80 11.92 -19.57
N ASN A 379 37.12 12.07 -19.63
CA ASN A 379 37.86 12.94 -18.69
C ASN A 379 37.64 14.43 -18.94
N ARG A 380 37.25 14.86 -20.14
CA ARG A 380 36.80 16.23 -20.40
C ARG A 380 35.49 16.48 -19.67
N ILE A 381 34.54 15.54 -19.74
CA ILE A 381 33.24 15.64 -19.06
C ILE A 381 33.40 15.81 -17.56
N THR A 382 34.29 15.04 -16.91
CA THR A 382 34.51 15.14 -15.46
C THR A 382 35.12 16.48 -15.01
N ARG A 383 35.66 17.27 -15.95
CA ARG A 383 36.21 18.61 -15.72
C ARG A 383 35.20 19.73 -15.96
N LEU A 384 33.99 19.42 -16.45
CA LEU A 384 32.94 20.41 -16.66
C LEU A 384 32.46 20.96 -15.30
N ARG A 385 32.36 22.28 -15.22
CA ARG A 385 31.80 23.02 -14.05
C ARG A 385 30.38 23.52 -14.30
N ALA A 386 29.70 22.96 -15.30
CA ALA A 386 28.47 23.52 -15.86
C ALA A 386 27.19 23.14 -15.07
N GLU A 387 27.30 22.27 -14.06
CA GLU A 387 26.14 21.75 -13.33
C GLU A 387 26.22 22.04 -11.82
N PRO A 388 25.46 23.02 -11.29
CA PRO A 388 25.43 23.32 -9.86
C PRO A 388 25.03 22.14 -8.96
N ALA A 389 24.18 21.21 -9.45
CA ALA A 389 23.67 20.08 -8.67
C ALA A 389 24.67 18.93 -8.48
N LEU A 390 25.81 18.99 -9.16
CA LEU A 390 26.89 18.02 -9.05
C LEU A 390 28.21 18.77 -9.32
N GLN A 391 28.93 19.18 -8.28
CA GLN A 391 30.22 19.91 -8.35
C GLN A 391 31.43 19.02 -8.03
N GLY A 392 31.25 18.04 -7.14
CA GLY A 392 32.17 16.94 -6.87
C GLY A 392 31.38 15.67 -6.54
N GLY A 393 31.94 14.47 -6.73
CA GLY A 393 31.32 13.20 -6.37
C GLY A 393 32.30 12.03 -6.48
N ASP A 394 32.08 11.00 -5.69
CA ASP A 394 32.82 9.72 -5.68
C ASP A 394 31.97 8.55 -6.20
N VAL A 395 32.54 7.35 -6.13
CA VAL A 395 32.02 6.10 -6.72
C VAL A 395 31.99 6.18 -8.25
N GLY A 396 30.83 6.50 -8.84
CA GLY A 396 30.63 6.52 -10.28
C GLY A 396 30.35 5.15 -10.88
N VAL A 397 29.43 4.36 -10.32
CA VAL A 397 28.94 3.14 -10.99
C VAL A 397 27.95 3.48 -12.09
N SER A 398 27.89 2.69 -13.17
CA SER A 398 27.02 2.97 -14.31
C SER A 398 26.27 1.75 -14.82
N ALA A 399 25.10 1.97 -15.43
CA ALA A 399 24.38 0.98 -16.22
C ALA A 399 23.79 1.62 -17.48
N THR A 400 23.79 0.88 -18.59
CA THR A 400 23.16 1.30 -19.85
C THR A 400 21.68 0.94 -19.85
N LEU A 401 20.84 1.81 -20.41
CA LEU A 401 19.41 1.58 -20.59
C LEU A 401 19.13 1.09 -22.02
N GLY A 402 18.07 0.30 -22.22
CA GLY A 402 17.68 -0.21 -23.54
C GLY A 402 17.36 0.87 -24.58
N ASP A 403 17.08 2.11 -24.16
CA ASP A 403 16.85 3.25 -25.05
C ASP A 403 18.13 4.00 -25.48
N GLY A 404 19.31 3.48 -25.09
CA GLY A 404 20.61 4.02 -25.48
C GLY A 404 21.16 5.12 -24.55
N ARG A 405 20.39 5.54 -23.54
CA ARG A 405 20.89 6.38 -22.44
C ARG A 405 21.64 5.53 -21.42
N SER A 406 22.31 6.17 -20.48
CA SER A 406 22.93 5.49 -19.34
C SER A 406 22.69 6.23 -18.04
N ILE A 407 22.70 5.50 -16.92
CA ILE A 407 22.56 6.06 -15.58
C ILE A 407 23.86 5.86 -14.83
N TRP A 408 24.31 6.92 -14.18
CA TRP A 408 25.54 6.92 -13.39
C TRP A 408 25.22 7.35 -11.97
N MET A 409 25.57 6.51 -11.00
CA MET A 409 25.32 6.73 -9.59
C MET A 409 26.62 7.13 -8.88
N PHE A 410 26.51 8.16 -8.05
CA PHE A 410 27.60 8.68 -7.25
C PHE A 410 27.25 8.57 -5.78
N GLY A 411 28.27 8.40 -4.94
CA GLY A 411 28.13 8.49 -3.49
C GLY A 411 28.07 9.95 -3.03
N ASP A 412 28.80 10.26 -1.96
CA ASP A 412 28.86 11.59 -1.38
C ASP A 412 29.13 12.61 -2.50
N THR A 413 28.17 13.49 -2.76
CA THR A 413 28.17 14.44 -3.88
C THR A 413 28.12 15.85 -3.35
N LEU A 414 29.13 16.65 -3.69
CA LEU A 414 29.19 18.07 -3.36
C LEU A 414 28.32 18.87 -4.33
N ARG A 415 27.36 19.64 -3.81
CA ARG A 415 26.49 20.56 -4.55
C ARG A 415 26.87 22.02 -4.31
N ASP A 416 26.51 22.91 -5.24
CA ASP A 416 26.64 24.35 -5.03
C ASP A 416 25.81 24.80 -3.81
N LYS A 417 26.39 25.70 -3.00
CA LYS A 417 25.80 26.17 -1.75
C LYS A 417 24.48 26.93 -1.92
N LYS A 418 24.14 27.35 -3.15
CA LYS A 418 22.93 28.09 -3.47
C LYS A 418 21.72 27.21 -3.78
N LEU A 419 21.89 25.89 -3.89
CA LEU A 419 20.79 24.95 -4.14
C LEU A 419 20.09 24.53 -2.84
N PRO A 420 18.78 24.20 -2.86
CA PRO A 420 18.12 23.47 -1.78
C PRO A 420 18.83 22.13 -1.55
N GLY A 421 19.08 21.75 -0.29
CA GLY A 421 19.94 20.60 0.02
C GLY A 421 21.44 20.87 -0.21
N ALA A 422 21.85 22.15 -0.19
CA ALA A 422 23.23 22.60 -0.31
C ALA A 422 24.20 21.88 0.66
N GLY A 423 25.34 21.44 0.13
CA GLY A 423 26.34 20.68 0.87
C GLY A 423 26.64 19.34 0.22
N PHE A 424 27.08 18.38 1.03
CA PHE A 424 27.23 16.99 0.62
C PHE A 424 25.89 16.27 0.76
N VAL A 425 25.41 15.67 -0.34
CA VAL A 425 24.33 14.67 -0.30
C VAL A 425 24.94 13.28 -0.41
N ARG A 426 24.34 12.28 0.24
CA ARG A 426 24.91 10.93 0.35
C ARG A 426 25.00 10.16 -0.96
N ASN A 427 24.14 10.51 -1.91
CA ASN A 427 24.16 9.91 -3.23
C ASN A 427 23.49 10.84 -4.24
N SER A 428 23.87 10.68 -5.50
CA SER A 428 23.26 11.37 -6.63
C SER A 428 23.24 10.49 -7.88
N MET A 429 22.46 10.91 -8.87
CA MET A 429 22.29 10.18 -10.13
C MET A 429 22.42 11.15 -11.30
N LEU A 430 23.22 10.78 -12.30
CA LEU A 430 23.21 11.37 -13.62
C LEU A 430 22.44 10.49 -14.60
N LEU A 431 21.62 11.12 -15.42
CA LEU A 431 21.09 10.58 -16.66
C LEU A 431 21.96 11.11 -17.80
N VAL A 432 22.57 10.20 -18.55
CA VAL A 432 23.56 10.49 -19.59
C VAL A 432 22.99 10.07 -20.93
N GLU A 433 22.80 11.04 -21.82
CA GLU A 433 22.47 10.84 -23.23
C GLU A 433 23.73 11.12 -24.09
N PRO A 434 23.73 10.78 -25.39
CA PRO A 434 24.94 10.86 -26.23
C PRO A 434 25.66 12.22 -26.24
N ASP A 435 24.93 13.33 -26.13
CA ASP A 435 25.47 14.70 -26.11
C ASP A 435 25.00 15.53 -24.91
N CYS A 436 24.32 14.90 -23.94
CA CYS A 436 23.61 15.57 -22.87
C CYS A 436 23.84 14.91 -21.51
N LEU A 437 24.16 15.73 -20.50
CA LEU A 437 24.25 15.31 -19.11
C LEU A 437 23.19 16.01 -18.29
N GLN A 438 22.46 15.25 -17.49
CA GLN A 438 21.43 15.78 -16.60
C GLN A 438 21.53 15.15 -15.22
N VAL A 439 21.42 15.96 -14.18
CA VAL A 439 21.33 15.46 -12.80
C VAL A 439 19.87 15.17 -12.49
N VAL A 440 19.60 13.97 -11.95
CA VAL A 440 18.28 13.62 -11.43
C VAL A 440 18.10 14.28 -10.06
N LEU A 441 17.09 15.11 -9.95
CA LEU A 441 16.74 15.87 -8.75
C LEU A 441 15.43 15.34 -8.15
N PRO A 442 15.47 14.71 -6.96
CA PRO A 442 14.25 14.32 -6.26
C PRO A 442 13.48 15.55 -5.80
N GLU A 443 12.17 15.44 -5.60
CA GLU A 443 11.32 16.55 -5.13
C GLU A 443 11.79 17.10 -3.77
N SER A 444 12.33 16.23 -2.92
CA SER A 444 12.91 16.62 -1.62
C SER A 444 14.11 17.59 -1.74
N GLY A 445 14.73 17.68 -2.92
CA GLY A 445 15.99 18.38 -3.14
C GLY A 445 17.21 17.68 -2.50
N GLY A 446 17.04 16.50 -1.89
CA GLY A 446 18.09 15.75 -1.20
C GLY A 446 18.84 14.75 -2.08
N ALA A 447 19.30 13.68 -1.45
CA ALA A 447 19.85 12.49 -2.10
C ALA A 447 18.77 11.72 -2.88
N VAL A 448 19.14 11.05 -3.98
CA VAL A 448 18.20 10.31 -4.84
C VAL A 448 17.66 9.04 -4.17
N ILE A 449 18.48 8.41 -3.32
CA ILE A 449 18.07 7.47 -2.29
C ILE A 449 18.05 8.26 -0.98
N PRO A 450 16.87 8.59 -0.44
CA PRO A 450 16.74 9.49 0.70
C PRO A 450 17.31 8.88 1.97
N ASP A 451 17.99 9.69 2.77
CA ASP A 451 18.48 9.29 4.09
C ASP A 451 17.31 8.97 5.04
N ARG A 452 17.54 8.05 5.97
CA ARG A 452 16.58 7.71 7.04
C ARG A 452 16.47 8.86 8.04
N GLU A 453 15.32 8.93 8.73
CA GLU A 453 15.08 9.96 9.76
C GLU A 453 16.08 9.91 10.93
N ASP A 454 16.70 8.75 11.17
CA ASP A 454 17.73 8.56 12.20
C ASP A 454 19.16 8.91 11.73
N GLY A 455 19.31 9.50 10.54
CA GLY A 455 20.58 10.00 10.01
C GLY A 455 21.43 8.94 9.30
N VAL A 456 20.90 7.73 9.10
CA VAL A 456 21.55 6.71 8.26
C VAL A 456 21.35 7.05 6.78
N GLY A 457 22.44 7.21 6.04
CA GLY A 457 22.45 7.44 4.61
C GLY A 457 22.80 6.20 3.80
N TYR A 458 22.76 6.34 2.47
CA TYR A 458 23.03 5.24 1.53
C TYR A 458 24.11 5.61 0.54
N TRP A 459 25.18 4.81 0.46
CA TRP A 459 26.21 4.92 -0.57
C TRP A 459 26.05 3.82 -1.63
N PRO A 460 25.85 4.16 -2.90
CA PRO A 460 25.71 3.16 -3.96
C PRO A 460 27.03 2.39 -4.14
N MET A 461 26.92 1.08 -4.35
CA MET A 461 28.05 0.18 -4.57
C MET A 461 28.00 -0.45 -5.96
N SER A 462 26.80 -0.78 -6.46
CA SER A 462 26.61 -1.28 -7.82
C SER A 462 25.23 -0.89 -8.36
N VAL A 463 25.12 -0.86 -9.68
CA VAL A 463 23.87 -0.57 -10.39
C VAL A 463 23.70 -1.56 -11.53
N THR A 464 22.47 -2.00 -11.75
CA THR A 464 22.12 -2.86 -12.88
C THR A 464 20.78 -2.44 -13.45
N SER A 465 20.65 -2.47 -14.77
CA SER A 465 19.42 -2.24 -15.50
C SER A 465 18.82 -3.57 -15.98
N LEU A 466 17.49 -3.62 -16.00
CA LEU A 466 16.71 -4.72 -16.54
C LEU A 466 15.69 -4.10 -17.49
N ASP A 467 15.88 -4.31 -18.78
CA ASP A 467 14.97 -3.77 -19.78
C ASP A 467 13.62 -4.48 -19.70
N LYS A 468 12.54 -3.70 -19.64
CA LYS A 468 11.16 -4.16 -19.71
C LYS A 468 10.48 -3.40 -20.88
N PRO A 469 9.34 -3.89 -21.39
CA PRO A 469 8.62 -3.15 -22.43
C PRO A 469 8.21 -1.75 -21.94
N GLY A 470 8.77 -0.70 -22.54
CA GLY A 470 8.43 0.71 -22.27
C GLY A 470 9.16 1.37 -21.09
N TYR A 471 9.99 0.63 -20.35
CA TYR A 471 10.79 1.17 -19.25
C TYR A 471 11.94 0.23 -18.86
N ALA A 472 12.97 0.76 -18.21
CA ALA A 472 13.98 -0.03 -17.52
C ALA A 472 13.73 -0.07 -16.00
N LEU A 473 13.85 -1.26 -15.40
CA LEU A 473 13.95 -1.39 -13.94
C LEU A 473 15.44 -1.30 -13.57
N VAL A 474 15.79 -0.29 -12.78
CA VAL A 474 17.16 -0.05 -12.33
C VAL A 474 17.26 -0.43 -10.86
N VAL A 475 18.16 -1.36 -10.57
CA VAL A 475 18.46 -1.85 -9.23
C VAL A 475 19.79 -1.28 -8.80
N VAL A 476 19.79 -0.52 -7.72
CA VAL A 476 21.00 0.02 -7.09
C VAL A 476 21.21 -0.71 -5.77
N ALA A 477 22.31 -1.44 -5.66
CA ALA A 477 22.74 -1.93 -4.36
C ALA A 477 23.56 -0.84 -3.66
N ALA A 478 23.23 -0.58 -2.41
CA ALA A 478 23.87 0.45 -1.59
C ALA A 478 24.26 -0.09 -0.23
N GLN A 479 25.27 0.50 0.40
CA GLN A 479 25.56 0.29 1.81
C GLN A 479 24.90 1.37 2.65
N ARG A 480 24.32 0.98 3.77
CA ARG A 480 23.87 1.91 4.81
C ARG A 480 25.07 2.44 5.57
N VAL A 481 25.10 3.74 5.79
CA VAL A 481 26.23 4.43 6.42
C VAL A 481 25.73 5.38 7.50
N ARG A 482 26.40 5.36 8.66
CA ARG A 482 26.21 6.32 9.75
C ARG A 482 27.50 7.09 9.97
N THR A 483 27.40 8.41 10.04
CA THR A 483 28.54 9.25 10.42
C THR A 483 28.79 9.16 11.92
N THR A 484 30.03 8.88 12.30
CA THR A 484 30.51 8.85 13.69
C THR A 484 31.27 10.11 14.04
N ASP A 485 31.98 10.71 13.09
CA ASP A 485 32.67 12.00 13.23
C ASP A 485 32.57 12.77 11.90
N SER A 486 32.02 13.99 11.94
CA SER A 486 31.83 14.82 10.75
C SER A 486 33.09 15.56 10.29
N ASP A 487 34.10 15.66 11.17
CA ASP A 487 35.36 16.34 10.88
C ASP A 487 36.45 15.38 10.36
N ASP A 488 36.23 14.07 10.47
CA ASP A 488 37.08 13.01 9.92
C ASP A 488 36.48 12.43 8.62
N VAL A 489 37.27 12.44 7.54
CA VAL A 489 36.88 11.83 6.25
C VAL A 489 36.69 10.31 6.34
N PHE A 490 37.17 9.67 7.40
CA PHE A 490 36.96 8.26 7.72
C PHE A 490 36.00 8.04 8.90
N GLY A 491 35.34 9.09 9.40
CA GLY A 491 34.44 9.07 10.54
C GLY A 491 33.06 8.49 10.23
N PHE A 492 32.99 7.23 9.81
CA PHE A 492 31.74 6.54 9.49
C PHE A 492 31.77 5.04 9.78
N GLU A 493 30.58 4.47 9.95
CA GLU A 493 30.34 3.02 10.06
C GLU A 493 29.45 2.54 8.91
N ALA A 494 29.82 1.43 8.28
CA ALA A 494 28.97 0.72 7.33
C ALA A 494 28.08 -0.28 8.09
N LEU A 495 26.77 -0.14 7.98
CA LEU A 495 25.79 -0.85 8.82
C LEU A 495 25.16 -2.07 8.13
N GLY A 496 25.38 -2.23 6.83
CA GLY A 496 24.87 -3.37 6.07
C GLY A 496 24.24 -2.97 4.74
N PRO A 497 23.86 -3.97 3.93
CA PRO A 497 23.39 -3.74 2.57
C PRO A 497 21.96 -3.22 2.51
N ALA A 498 21.63 -2.53 1.43
CA ALA A 498 20.31 -2.06 1.06
C ALA A 498 20.13 -2.14 -0.47
N ILE A 499 18.89 -2.29 -0.92
CA ILE A 499 18.53 -2.30 -2.35
C ILE A 499 17.57 -1.15 -2.62
N ALA A 500 17.93 -0.25 -3.53
CA ALA A 500 17.04 0.77 -4.06
C ALA A 500 16.59 0.38 -5.49
N GLN A 501 15.30 0.50 -5.76
CA GLN A 501 14.71 0.19 -7.06
C GLN A 501 14.14 1.45 -7.70
N PHE A 502 14.50 1.69 -8.96
CA PHE A 502 14.03 2.79 -9.77
C PHE A 502 13.32 2.26 -11.02
N VAL A 503 12.24 2.91 -11.44
CA VAL A 503 11.67 2.74 -12.78
C VAL A 503 12.11 3.91 -13.63
N VAL A 504 12.57 3.62 -14.84
CA VAL A 504 13.03 4.61 -15.81
C VAL A 504 12.23 4.41 -17.08
N PRO A 505 11.16 5.18 -17.33
CA PRO A 505 10.44 5.10 -18.58
C PRO A 505 11.37 5.41 -19.76
N ASP A 506 11.09 4.82 -20.92
CA ASP A 506 11.84 5.12 -22.16
C ASP A 506 11.74 6.63 -22.46
N GLY A 507 12.88 7.29 -22.64
CA GLY A 507 12.95 8.76 -22.74
C GLY A 507 12.52 9.55 -21.49
N GLY A 508 12.15 8.88 -20.40
CA GLY A 508 11.68 9.48 -19.15
C GLY A 508 12.76 9.63 -18.08
N VAL A 509 12.38 10.15 -16.91
CA VAL A 509 13.28 10.40 -15.76
C VAL A 509 13.21 9.25 -14.76
N PRO A 510 14.34 8.77 -14.21
CA PRO A 510 14.35 7.76 -13.15
C PRO A 510 13.51 8.13 -11.93
N GLN A 511 12.62 7.24 -11.51
CA GLN A 511 11.74 7.41 -10.35
C GLN A 511 12.04 6.34 -9.30
N LEU A 512 12.32 6.75 -8.06
CA LEU A 512 12.54 5.82 -6.94
C LEU A 512 11.21 5.16 -6.54
N ILE A 513 11.16 3.84 -6.55
CA ILE A 513 9.99 3.03 -6.19
C ILE A 513 10.09 2.55 -4.75
N ALA A 514 11.26 2.08 -4.34
CA ALA A 514 11.46 1.46 -3.04
C ALA A 514 12.93 1.48 -2.63
N VAL A 515 13.16 1.51 -1.33
CA VAL A 515 14.45 1.22 -0.68
C VAL A 515 14.18 0.12 0.34
N THR A 516 14.95 -0.95 0.29
CA THR A 516 14.82 -2.08 1.21
C THR A 516 16.15 -2.37 1.91
N ASP A 517 16.15 -2.23 3.22
CA ASP A 517 17.27 -2.57 4.07
C ASP A 517 17.38 -4.09 4.22
N ILE A 518 18.56 -4.64 3.89
CA ILE A 518 18.79 -6.08 3.91
C ILE A 518 19.42 -6.46 5.26
N GLY A 519 18.56 -6.91 6.19
CA GLY A 519 18.94 -7.28 7.55
C GLY A 519 19.12 -6.07 8.49
N ALA A 520 19.34 -6.34 9.78
CA ALA A 520 19.50 -5.30 10.80
C ALA A 520 20.81 -4.50 10.62
N ASP A 521 20.78 -3.24 11.06
CA ASP A 521 21.95 -2.35 11.14
C ASP A 521 23.01 -2.97 12.08
N ASP A 522 24.20 -3.21 11.56
CA ASP A 522 25.30 -3.88 12.25
C ASP A 522 26.64 -3.50 11.60
N ALA A 523 27.55 -2.95 12.40
CA ALA A 523 28.87 -2.52 11.94
C ALA A 523 29.89 -3.67 11.80
N ASP A 524 29.49 -4.92 12.05
CA ASP A 524 30.36 -6.09 11.90
C ASP A 524 30.74 -6.34 10.44
N THR A 525 31.93 -5.88 10.08
CA THR A 525 32.52 -6.04 8.73
C THR A 525 32.81 -7.49 8.31
N ARG A 526 32.67 -8.47 9.22
CA ARG A 526 32.76 -9.90 8.88
C ARG A 526 31.50 -10.40 8.16
N ARG A 527 30.39 -9.65 8.24
CA ARG A 527 29.18 -9.96 7.49
C ARG A 527 29.35 -9.50 6.04
N PRO A 528 29.07 -10.35 5.04
CA PRO A 528 29.18 -9.94 3.64
C PRO A 528 28.27 -8.74 3.32
N MET A 529 28.87 -7.68 2.79
CA MET A 529 28.18 -6.50 2.26
C MET A 529 27.60 -6.83 0.88
N TRP A 530 26.47 -7.55 0.85
CA TRP A 530 25.86 -8.00 -0.40
C TRP A 530 25.53 -6.85 -1.35
N GLY A 531 25.87 -7.02 -2.63
CA GLY A 531 25.70 -5.98 -3.66
C GLY A 531 26.90 -5.03 -3.78
N ALA A 532 28.01 -5.32 -3.09
CA ALA A 532 29.32 -4.73 -3.35
C ALA A 532 29.68 -4.74 -4.85
N ALA A 533 29.24 -5.78 -5.57
CA ALA A 533 29.08 -5.80 -7.02
C ALA A 533 27.81 -6.58 -7.38
N ALA A 534 27.27 -6.32 -8.57
CA ALA A 534 26.11 -7.04 -9.10
C ALA A 534 26.28 -7.33 -10.59
N ALA A 535 25.75 -8.46 -11.04
CA ALA A 535 25.78 -8.85 -12.44
C ALA A 535 24.54 -9.67 -12.80
N VAL A 536 23.91 -9.38 -13.93
CA VAL A 536 22.81 -10.18 -14.47
C VAL A 536 23.36 -11.19 -15.46
N SER A 537 22.97 -12.45 -15.33
CA SER A 537 23.30 -13.49 -16.30
C SER A 537 22.21 -14.56 -16.34
N GLY A 538 21.63 -14.76 -17.52
CA GLY A 538 20.45 -15.61 -17.70
C GLY A 538 19.25 -15.07 -16.91
N GLU A 539 18.60 -15.92 -16.13
CA GLU A 539 17.44 -15.57 -15.29
C GLU A 539 17.81 -15.01 -13.91
N TRP A 540 19.11 -14.93 -13.59
CA TRP A 540 19.60 -14.63 -12.24
C TRP A 540 20.27 -13.26 -12.17
N LEU A 541 19.96 -12.53 -11.10
CA LEU A 541 20.79 -11.44 -10.60
C LEU A 541 21.75 -12.01 -9.55
N TYR A 542 23.05 -11.92 -9.82
CA TYR A 542 24.11 -12.28 -8.88
C TYR A 542 24.50 -11.04 -8.07
N LEU A 543 24.50 -11.19 -6.75
CA LEU A 543 24.87 -10.15 -5.78
C LEU A 543 26.13 -10.61 -5.07
N TYR A 544 27.25 -10.00 -5.38
CA TYR A 544 28.52 -10.30 -4.75
C TYR A 544 28.65 -9.50 -3.46
N GLY A 545 29.12 -10.14 -2.40
CA GLY A 545 29.28 -9.53 -1.09
C GLY A 545 30.72 -9.61 -0.60
N THR A 546 31.20 -8.53 0.01
CA THR A 546 32.56 -8.46 0.56
C THR A 546 32.56 -8.52 2.08
N ALA A 547 33.45 -9.31 2.68
CA ALA A 547 33.59 -9.47 4.13
C ALA A 547 35.04 -9.36 4.57
N ARG A 548 35.29 -8.89 5.79
CA ARG A 548 36.61 -8.92 6.43
C ARG A 548 36.80 -10.22 7.23
N GLU A 549 38.06 -10.62 7.36
CA GLU A 549 38.47 -11.60 8.37
C GLU A 549 38.37 -11.00 9.79
N PRO A 550 38.25 -11.83 10.84
CA PRO A 550 38.39 -11.37 12.23
C PRO A 550 39.77 -10.72 12.46
N ASP A 551 39.79 -9.57 13.16
CA ASP A 551 41.00 -8.83 13.54
C ASP A 551 42.02 -8.66 12.37
N PRO A 552 41.59 -8.06 11.24
CA PRO A 552 42.42 -8.02 10.04
C PRO A 552 43.62 -7.09 10.24
N GLU A 553 44.78 -7.52 9.76
CA GLU A 553 45.95 -6.63 9.69
C GLU A 553 45.63 -5.42 8.80
N LEU A 554 46.16 -4.25 9.18
CA LEU A 554 45.95 -3.02 8.43
C LEU A 554 46.42 -3.22 6.97
N GLY A 555 45.53 -2.95 6.01
CA GLY A 555 45.83 -3.14 4.59
C GLY A 555 45.46 -4.52 4.05
N THR A 556 44.81 -5.40 4.83
CA THR A 556 44.20 -6.61 4.28
C THR A 556 42.95 -6.26 3.47
N GLY A 557 42.78 -6.91 2.32
CA GLY A 557 41.59 -6.82 1.47
C GLY A 557 40.34 -7.48 2.09
N PHE A 558 39.30 -7.62 1.27
CA PHE A 558 38.06 -8.29 1.63
C PHE A 558 37.93 -9.63 0.89
N ALA A 559 37.32 -10.62 1.55
CA ALA A 559 36.88 -11.85 0.93
C ALA A 559 35.63 -11.59 0.08
N LEU A 560 35.49 -12.32 -1.03
CA LEU A 560 34.35 -12.21 -1.95
C LEU A 560 33.43 -13.42 -1.79
N HIS A 561 32.12 -13.19 -1.67
CA HIS A 561 31.08 -14.20 -1.64
C HIS A 561 30.02 -13.91 -2.71
N VAL A 562 29.13 -14.87 -3.00
CA VAL A 562 28.02 -14.64 -3.95
C VAL A 562 26.67 -15.14 -3.44
N ALA A 563 25.66 -14.31 -3.64
CA ALA A 563 24.25 -14.63 -3.56
C ALA A 563 23.61 -14.52 -4.96
N ARG A 564 22.44 -15.13 -5.15
CA ARG A 564 21.61 -14.91 -6.33
C ARG A 564 20.13 -14.85 -5.98
N VAL A 565 19.39 -14.15 -6.82
CA VAL A 565 17.94 -14.00 -6.74
C VAL A 565 17.36 -13.75 -8.13
N ALA A 566 16.09 -14.06 -8.34
CA ALA A 566 15.40 -13.61 -9.54
C ALA A 566 15.31 -12.07 -9.50
N PRO A 567 15.56 -11.34 -10.61
CA PRO A 567 15.62 -9.89 -10.59
C PRO A 567 14.36 -9.21 -10.00
N ASP A 568 13.18 -9.73 -10.31
CA ASP A 568 11.89 -9.20 -9.81
C ASP A 568 11.67 -9.42 -8.30
N HIS A 569 12.52 -10.21 -7.64
CA HIS A 569 12.47 -10.51 -6.21
C HIS A 569 13.68 -9.97 -5.43
N VAL A 570 14.48 -9.08 -6.04
CA VAL A 570 15.72 -8.59 -5.43
C VAL A 570 15.50 -7.90 -4.07
N ALA A 571 14.38 -7.22 -3.87
CA ALA A 571 14.04 -6.57 -2.62
C ALA A 571 13.50 -7.53 -1.53
N ASP A 572 13.33 -8.82 -1.82
CA ASP A 572 12.86 -9.82 -0.85
C ASP A 572 14.02 -10.72 -0.41
N PRO A 573 14.69 -10.43 0.74
CA PRO A 573 15.84 -11.20 1.20
C PRO A 573 15.52 -12.68 1.48
N ASP A 574 14.26 -13.04 1.77
CA ASP A 574 13.87 -14.44 2.00
C ASP A 574 13.93 -15.27 0.70
N ARG A 575 13.90 -14.60 -0.46
CA ARG A 575 14.01 -15.22 -1.78
C ARG A 575 15.45 -15.48 -2.20
N TRP A 576 16.42 -14.84 -1.56
CA TRP A 576 17.83 -14.98 -1.92
C TRP A 576 18.33 -16.40 -1.65
N THR A 577 19.35 -16.80 -2.40
CA THR A 577 20.11 -18.03 -2.15
C THR A 577 21.59 -17.72 -2.22
N TYR A 578 22.38 -18.42 -1.42
CA TYR A 578 23.79 -18.15 -1.20
C TYR A 578 24.60 -19.37 -1.64
N TRP A 579 25.74 -19.16 -2.29
CA TRP A 579 26.58 -20.26 -2.73
C TRP A 579 27.45 -20.77 -1.59
N ASP A 580 27.28 -22.04 -1.18
CA ASP A 580 28.04 -22.64 -0.08
C ASP A 580 29.35 -23.33 -0.51
N GLY A 581 29.74 -23.16 -1.79
CA GLY A 581 30.87 -23.86 -2.39
C GLY A 581 30.46 -25.11 -3.18
N THR A 582 29.26 -25.64 -2.94
CA THR A 582 28.75 -26.86 -3.59
C THR A 582 27.33 -26.72 -4.13
N ALA A 583 26.47 -25.96 -3.46
CA ALA A 583 25.07 -25.78 -3.77
C ALA A 583 24.58 -24.39 -3.35
N TRP A 584 23.39 -24.02 -3.85
CA TRP A 584 22.68 -22.83 -3.43
C TRP A 584 21.83 -23.13 -2.18
N THR A 585 22.04 -22.37 -1.11
CA THR A 585 21.38 -22.55 0.18
C THR A 585 20.64 -21.29 0.62
N LYS A 586 19.68 -21.41 1.54
CA LYS A 586 18.97 -20.28 2.15
C LYS A 586 19.75 -19.62 3.31
N ARG A 587 20.81 -20.25 3.80
CA ARG A 587 21.57 -19.78 4.95
C ARG A 587 22.72 -18.87 4.50
N ALA A 588 22.57 -17.55 4.68
CA ALA A 588 23.61 -16.56 4.33
C ALA A 588 24.96 -16.85 4.99
N ALA A 589 24.97 -17.25 6.27
CA ALA A 589 26.20 -17.58 7.01
C ALA A 589 26.96 -18.81 6.49
N ALA A 590 26.41 -19.54 5.54
CA ALA A 590 27.07 -20.68 4.91
C ALA A 590 27.77 -20.33 3.59
N SER A 591 27.74 -19.05 3.17
CA SER A 591 28.35 -18.64 1.91
C SER A 591 29.84 -18.91 1.92
N ALA A 592 30.35 -19.62 0.92
CA ALA A 592 31.78 -19.87 0.76
C ALA A 592 32.48 -18.66 0.15
N GLU A 593 33.76 -18.53 0.46
CA GLU A 593 34.64 -17.55 -0.19
C GLU A 593 34.95 -17.98 -1.63
N LEU A 594 34.80 -17.03 -2.54
CA LEU A 594 35.18 -17.14 -3.94
C LEU A 594 36.59 -16.58 -4.18
N ILE A 595 36.97 -15.56 -3.41
CA ILE A 595 38.28 -14.93 -3.32
C ILE A 595 38.55 -14.72 -1.82
N PRO A 596 39.70 -15.15 -1.29
CA PRO A 596 40.04 -14.94 0.13
C PRO A 596 40.37 -13.46 0.42
N ALA A 597 40.31 -13.06 1.69
CA ALA A 597 40.63 -11.69 2.10
C ALA A 597 42.11 -11.33 1.95
N THR A 598 43.02 -12.31 2.11
CA THR A 598 44.45 -12.13 1.86
C THR A 598 44.69 -11.85 0.39
N ASP A 599 45.30 -10.70 0.08
CA ASP A 599 45.42 -10.19 -1.29
C ASP A 599 44.06 -10.11 -2.01
N GLY A 600 43.00 -9.91 -1.21
CA GLY A 600 41.62 -9.89 -1.64
C GLY A 600 41.20 -8.58 -2.28
N VAL A 601 39.89 -8.42 -2.47
CA VAL A 601 39.29 -7.32 -3.23
C VAL A 601 39.11 -6.05 -2.38
N SER A 602 38.77 -4.94 -3.03
CA SER A 602 38.14 -3.80 -2.36
C SER A 602 36.70 -4.16 -1.94
N GLN A 603 36.20 -3.47 -0.92
CA GLN A 603 34.82 -3.51 -0.40
C GLN A 603 33.80 -3.22 -1.50
N THR A 604 34.07 -2.25 -2.36
CA THR A 604 33.30 -2.01 -3.58
C THR A 604 34.17 -2.36 -4.77
N LEU A 605 33.65 -3.17 -5.67
CA LEU A 605 34.37 -3.73 -6.81
C LEU A 605 33.45 -3.82 -8.03
N SER A 606 33.98 -4.28 -9.16
CA SER A 606 33.18 -4.63 -10.33
C SER A 606 33.24 -6.11 -10.58
N VAL A 607 32.09 -6.71 -10.87
CA VAL A 607 32.00 -8.08 -11.38
C VAL A 607 31.14 -8.07 -12.64
N PHE A 608 31.64 -8.64 -13.73
CA PHE A 608 30.93 -8.70 -15.00
C PHE A 608 31.32 -9.95 -15.79
N GLU A 609 30.47 -10.32 -16.73
CA GLU A 609 30.68 -11.41 -17.66
C GLU A 609 30.92 -10.85 -19.06
N ARG A 610 31.91 -11.39 -19.76
CA ARG A 610 32.21 -11.03 -21.15
C ARG A 610 32.79 -12.24 -21.87
N ASP A 611 32.19 -12.57 -23.01
CA ASP A 611 32.60 -13.69 -23.87
C ASP A 611 32.70 -15.05 -23.14
N GLY A 612 31.78 -15.33 -22.22
CA GLY A 612 31.72 -16.55 -21.41
C GLY A 612 32.70 -16.58 -20.23
N ARG A 613 33.41 -15.49 -19.95
CA ARG A 613 34.37 -15.38 -18.85
C ARG A 613 33.92 -14.33 -17.85
N TRP A 614 34.06 -14.66 -16.57
CA TRP A 614 33.74 -13.80 -15.45
C TRP A 614 34.99 -13.08 -14.95
N TYR A 615 34.85 -11.79 -14.69
CA TYR A 615 35.89 -10.90 -14.20
C TYR A 615 35.40 -10.24 -12.92
N ALA A 616 36.17 -10.37 -11.83
CA ALA A 616 36.10 -9.47 -10.68
C ALA A 616 37.29 -8.51 -10.76
N PHE A 617 37.08 -7.23 -10.49
CA PHE A 617 38.10 -6.19 -10.67
C PHE A 617 38.05 -5.16 -9.54
N SER A 618 39.21 -4.90 -8.94
CA SER A 618 39.43 -3.85 -7.94
C SER A 618 40.92 -3.58 -7.73
N LYS A 619 41.25 -2.77 -6.73
CA LYS A 619 42.57 -2.87 -6.09
C LYS A 619 42.66 -4.18 -5.32
N SER A 620 43.81 -4.85 -5.35
CA SER A 620 44.11 -5.85 -4.30
C SER A 620 44.42 -5.12 -3.00
N ASN A 621 44.00 -5.65 -1.85
CA ASN A 621 44.30 -5.07 -0.54
C ASN A 621 43.68 -3.67 -0.30
N GLU A 622 42.53 -3.42 -0.94
CA GLU A 622 41.68 -2.25 -0.71
C GLU A 622 42.38 -0.89 -0.98
N PHE A 623 41.88 0.22 -0.42
CA PHE A 623 42.32 1.59 -0.66
C PHE A 623 43.79 1.86 -0.33
N LEU A 624 44.43 1.02 0.50
CA LEU A 624 45.87 1.08 0.80
C LEU A 624 46.72 0.32 -0.23
N GLY A 625 46.11 -0.58 -1.00
CA GLY A 625 46.77 -1.26 -2.11
C GLY A 625 47.00 -0.36 -3.31
N ASP A 626 48.02 -0.71 -4.08
CA ASP A 626 48.41 -0.01 -5.30
C ASP A 626 48.01 -0.78 -6.56
N ASP A 627 47.95 -2.11 -6.52
CA ASP A 627 47.81 -2.94 -7.72
C ASP A 627 46.36 -3.04 -8.19
N LEU A 628 46.12 -2.77 -9.47
CA LEU A 628 44.86 -3.04 -10.15
C LEU A 628 44.86 -4.49 -10.62
N VAL A 629 43.93 -5.29 -10.10
CA VAL A 629 43.92 -6.75 -10.30
C VAL A 629 42.58 -7.19 -10.85
N PHE A 630 42.64 -8.10 -11.83
CA PHE A 630 41.50 -8.91 -12.23
C PHE A 630 41.60 -10.29 -11.59
N TRP A 631 40.51 -10.78 -11.02
CA TRP A 631 40.32 -12.19 -10.73
C TRP A 631 39.38 -12.76 -11.78
N THR A 632 39.73 -13.89 -12.38
CA THR A 632 38.95 -14.46 -13.49
C THR A 632 38.41 -15.85 -13.18
N SER A 633 37.23 -16.16 -13.72
CA SER A 633 36.54 -17.44 -13.55
C SER A 633 35.77 -17.82 -14.83
N SER A 634 35.46 -19.10 -15.01
CA SER A 634 34.54 -19.59 -16.05
C SER A 634 33.08 -19.67 -15.57
N SER A 635 32.80 -19.27 -14.33
CA SER A 635 31.49 -19.36 -13.68
C SER A 635 31.27 -18.17 -12.72
N PRO A 636 30.02 -17.70 -12.54
CA PRO A 636 29.69 -16.68 -11.51
C PRO A 636 30.04 -17.12 -10.09
N THR A 637 30.13 -18.43 -9.83
CA THR A 637 30.43 -18.99 -8.50
C THR A 637 31.90 -19.31 -8.30
N GLY A 638 32.80 -18.78 -9.15
CA GLY A 638 34.22 -19.10 -9.08
C GLY A 638 34.56 -20.53 -9.54
N PRO A 639 35.78 -21.02 -9.21
CA PRO A 639 36.81 -20.33 -8.43
C PRO A 639 37.42 -19.15 -9.21
N PHE A 640 37.55 -18.00 -8.55
CA PHE A 640 38.17 -16.81 -9.12
C PHE A 640 39.68 -16.84 -8.89
N ARG A 641 40.47 -16.65 -9.96
CA ARG A 641 41.94 -16.66 -9.90
C ARG A 641 42.51 -15.29 -10.21
N ALA A 642 43.26 -14.73 -9.26
CA ALA A 642 44.02 -13.50 -9.46
C ALA A 642 44.93 -13.61 -10.69
N GLN A 643 44.91 -12.56 -11.50
CA GLN A 643 45.82 -12.36 -12.63
C GLN A 643 46.95 -11.41 -12.21
N PRO A 644 48.07 -11.37 -12.94
CA PRO A 644 49.08 -10.33 -12.74
C PRO A 644 48.46 -8.93 -12.76
N PRO A 645 48.94 -7.98 -11.95
CA PRO A 645 48.45 -6.61 -11.97
C PRO A 645 48.49 -6.02 -13.38
N VAL A 646 47.38 -5.43 -13.80
CA VAL A 646 47.23 -4.78 -15.12
C VAL A 646 47.66 -3.30 -15.10
N GLY A 647 47.95 -2.78 -13.91
CA GLY A 647 48.44 -1.44 -13.67
C GLY A 647 48.53 -1.14 -12.18
N THR A 648 48.97 0.06 -11.85
CA THR A 648 49.02 0.54 -10.47
C THR A 648 48.27 1.86 -10.32
N LEU A 649 47.68 2.06 -9.16
CA LEU A 649 46.90 3.24 -8.77
C LEU A 649 47.26 3.68 -7.34
N PRO A 650 48.50 4.11 -7.08
CA PRO A 650 48.91 4.47 -5.73
C PRO A 650 48.22 5.74 -5.24
N SER A 651 47.85 5.74 -3.95
CA SER A 651 47.40 6.93 -3.23
C SER A 651 48.61 7.80 -2.87
N GLY A 652 48.51 9.12 -3.03
CA GLY A 652 49.53 10.07 -2.63
C GLY A 652 49.39 10.46 -1.16
N VAL A 653 49.39 9.48 -0.25
CA VAL A 653 49.01 9.65 1.18
C VAL A 653 49.83 10.75 1.85
N ALA A 654 51.13 10.86 1.57
CA ALA A 654 52.00 11.89 2.12
C ALA A 654 51.61 13.33 1.70
N ARG A 655 50.86 13.48 0.60
CA ARG A 655 50.32 14.76 0.11
C ARG A 655 48.82 14.90 0.40
N GLY A 656 48.21 13.94 1.09
CA GLY A 656 46.77 13.89 1.35
C GLY A 656 45.93 13.48 0.13
N GLU A 657 46.52 12.96 -0.95
CA GLU A 657 45.78 12.49 -2.13
C GLU A 657 45.30 11.04 -1.96
N LEU A 658 44.00 10.82 -2.10
CA LEU A 658 43.38 9.49 -2.04
C LEU A 658 42.92 9.05 -3.42
N ARG A 659 43.21 7.80 -3.79
CA ARG A 659 42.72 7.15 -5.03
C ARG A 659 42.19 5.77 -4.68
N TYR A 660 40.90 5.55 -4.90
CA TYR A 660 40.19 4.38 -4.40
C TYR A 660 39.03 4.01 -5.33
N MET A 661 38.42 2.84 -5.07
CA MET A 661 37.29 2.30 -5.84
C MET A 661 37.49 2.40 -7.36
N PRO A 662 38.50 1.71 -7.94
CA PRO A 662 38.53 1.53 -9.38
C PRO A 662 37.38 0.60 -9.79
N LEU A 663 36.48 1.09 -10.65
CA LEU A 663 35.27 0.41 -11.06
C LEU A 663 35.26 0.28 -12.59
N ALA A 664 35.03 -0.94 -13.06
CA ALA A 664 34.96 -1.26 -14.48
C ALA A 664 33.56 -0.95 -15.05
N HIS A 665 33.55 -0.42 -16.27
CA HIS A 665 32.39 -0.06 -17.04
C HIS A 665 32.37 -0.89 -18.32
N PRO A 666 31.85 -2.13 -18.28
CA PRO A 666 31.89 -3.01 -19.44
C PRO A 666 31.23 -2.36 -20.66
N ASP A 667 30.10 -1.69 -20.49
CA ASP A 667 29.25 -1.22 -21.58
C ASP A 667 29.63 0.16 -22.15
N ILE A 668 30.62 0.84 -21.57
CA ILE A 668 31.05 2.18 -22.00
C ILE A 668 32.25 2.06 -22.95
N LEU A 669 32.12 2.64 -24.15
CA LEU A 669 33.17 2.66 -25.19
C LEU A 669 33.79 1.27 -25.40
N GLU A 670 32.93 0.26 -25.59
CA GLU A 670 33.33 -1.13 -25.69
C GLU A 670 34.42 -1.33 -26.76
N GLN A 671 35.52 -1.95 -26.36
CA GLN A 671 36.61 -2.31 -27.26
C GLN A 671 37.11 -3.72 -26.93
N PRO A 672 37.27 -4.61 -27.93
CA PRO A 672 37.75 -5.97 -27.70
C PRO A 672 39.07 -6.00 -26.90
N GLY A 673 39.11 -6.82 -25.85
CA GLY A 673 40.31 -7.01 -25.03
C GLY A 673 40.62 -5.87 -24.05
N SER A 674 39.74 -4.90 -23.88
CA SER A 674 39.91 -3.83 -22.87
C SER A 674 38.58 -3.46 -22.21
N VAL A 675 38.66 -2.70 -21.13
CA VAL A 675 37.50 -2.13 -20.43
C VAL A 675 37.83 -0.73 -19.93
N ILE A 676 36.80 0.13 -19.90
CA ILE A 676 36.90 1.44 -19.27
C ILE A 676 36.82 1.27 -17.75
N VAL A 677 37.71 1.95 -17.03
CA VAL A 677 37.73 1.96 -15.57
C VAL A 677 37.68 3.40 -15.11
N SER A 678 36.75 3.73 -14.21
CA SER A 678 36.81 4.95 -13.42
C SER A 678 37.45 4.67 -12.08
N TYR A 679 38.04 5.68 -11.44
CA TYR A 679 38.41 5.60 -10.04
C TYR A 679 38.12 6.91 -9.32
N SER A 680 37.75 6.80 -8.05
CA SER A 680 37.49 7.94 -7.18
C SER A 680 38.78 8.63 -6.75
N ARG A 681 38.70 9.95 -6.62
CA ARG A 681 39.79 10.80 -6.13
C ARG A 681 39.27 11.66 -5.01
N ASN A 682 40.07 11.84 -3.96
CA ASN A 682 39.73 12.75 -2.88
C ASN A 682 41.00 13.36 -2.26
N SER A 683 40.81 14.38 -1.42
CA SER A 683 41.83 15.02 -0.60
C SER A 683 41.45 14.87 0.87
N THR A 684 42.42 14.58 1.74
CA THR A 684 42.21 14.59 3.20
C THR A 684 41.99 16.00 3.75
N ASP A 685 42.28 17.05 2.97
CA ASP A 685 41.88 18.44 3.26
C ASP A 685 40.52 18.74 2.61
N LEU A 686 39.44 18.66 3.41
CA LEU A 686 38.08 19.02 2.98
C LEU A 686 37.99 20.47 2.49
N GLY A 687 38.74 21.39 3.09
CA GLY A 687 38.78 22.78 2.67
C GLY A 687 39.34 22.95 1.26
N ALA A 688 40.30 22.11 0.85
CA ALA A 688 40.80 22.08 -0.52
C ALA A 688 39.73 21.60 -1.50
N VAL A 689 38.97 20.55 -1.15
CA VAL A 689 37.85 20.05 -1.97
C VAL A 689 36.75 21.11 -2.14
N LEU A 690 36.41 21.83 -1.07
CA LEU A 690 35.41 22.90 -1.13
C LEU A 690 35.86 24.10 -2.00
N ARG A 691 37.17 24.37 -2.07
CA ARG A 691 37.74 25.44 -2.93
C ARG A 691 37.87 24.99 -4.38
N ASP A 692 38.24 23.74 -4.61
CA ASP A 692 38.34 23.14 -5.94
C ASP A 692 37.64 21.76 -5.99
N PRO A 693 36.32 21.73 -6.27
CA PRO A 693 35.55 20.50 -6.35
C PRO A 693 36.06 19.48 -7.38
N LEU A 694 36.90 19.91 -8.34
CA LEU A 694 37.51 19.01 -9.33
C LEU A 694 38.47 18.00 -8.69
N LEU A 695 39.00 18.27 -7.49
CA LEU A 695 39.81 17.31 -6.73
C LEU A 695 38.99 16.08 -6.31
N TYR A 696 37.66 16.21 -6.29
CA TYR A 696 36.70 15.20 -5.88
C TYR A 696 35.81 14.81 -7.05
N ARG A 697 36.43 14.29 -8.11
CA ARG A 697 35.79 13.82 -9.34
C ARG A 697 36.45 12.53 -9.79
N PRO A 698 35.68 11.58 -10.37
CA PRO A 698 36.27 10.38 -10.92
C PRO A 698 37.18 10.72 -12.09
N LYS A 699 38.15 9.84 -12.34
CA LYS A 699 39.00 9.87 -13.53
C LYS A 699 38.92 8.53 -14.23
N PHE A 700 38.87 8.57 -15.56
CA PHE A 700 38.77 7.41 -16.43
C PHE A 700 40.13 7.01 -16.98
N ILE A 701 40.35 5.71 -17.09
CA ILE A 701 41.47 5.04 -17.76
C ILE A 701 40.92 3.86 -18.57
N ARG A 702 41.65 3.44 -19.61
CA ARG A 702 41.40 2.16 -20.29
C ARG A 702 42.41 1.15 -19.78
N VAL A 703 41.93 -0.06 -19.50
CA VAL A 703 42.73 -1.15 -18.96
C VAL A 703 42.53 -2.38 -19.82
N ASP A 704 43.62 -3.09 -20.11
CA ASP A 704 43.57 -4.33 -20.87
C ASP A 704 42.97 -5.45 -20.03
N LEU A 705 42.07 -6.24 -20.63
CA LEU A 705 41.54 -7.45 -20.02
C LEU A 705 42.62 -8.53 -20.08
N PRO A 706 42.82 -9.31 -19.01
CA PRO A 706 43.79 -10.39 -19.00
C PRO A 706 43.41 -11.44 -20.06
N GLY A 707 44.40 -11.82 -20.86
CA GLY A 707 44.25 -12.69 -22.04
C GLY A 707 43.64 -14.06 -21.74
N ARG A 708 43.05 -14.65 -22.80
CA ARG A 708 42.47 -15.99 -22.84
C ARG A 708 43.39 -17.07 -22.29
#